data_AF-A0A2J8KFY2-F1
#
_entry.id   AF-A0A2J8KFY2-F1
#
_cell.length_a   1.000
_cell.length_b   1.000
_cell.length_c   1.000
_cell.angle_alpha   90.00
_cell.angle_beta   90.00
_cell.angle_gamma   90.00
#
_symmetry.space_group_name_H-M   'P 1'
#
loop_
_entity.id
_entity.type
_entity.pdbx_description
1 polymer ?
#
loop_
_entity_poly.entity_id
_entity_poly.type
_entity_poly.pdbx_seq_one_letter_code
_entity_poly.pdbx_strand_id
1 'polypeptide(L)'
;MAVWIQAQQLQGEALHQMQALYGQHFPIEVRHYLSQWIESQAWDSIDLDNPQENIKATQLLEGLVQELQKKAEHQVGEDGFLLKIKLGHYATQLQNTYDRCPMELVRCIRHILYNEQRLVREANNGSSPAGSLADAMSQKHLQINQTFEELRLVTQDTENELKKLQQTQEYFIIQYQESLRIQAQFGPLAQLSPQERLSRETALQQKQVSLEAWLQREAQTLQQYRVELAEKHQKTLQLLRKQQTIILDDELIQWKRRQQLAGNGGPPEGSLDVLQSWCEKLAEIIWQNRQQIRRAEHLCQQLPIPGPVEEMLAEVNATITDIISALVTSTFIIEKQPPQVLKTQTKFAATVRLLVGGKLNVHMNPPQVKATIISEQQAKSLLKNENTRNDYSGEILNNCCVMEYHQATGTLSAHFRNMSLKRIKRSDRRGAESVTEEKFTILFESQFSVGGNELVFQVKTLSLPVVVIVHGSQDNNATATVLWDNAFAEPGRVPFAVPDKVLWPQLCEALNMKFKAEVQSNRGLTKENLVFLAQKLFNNSSSHLEDYSGLSVSWSQFNRENLPGRNYTFWQWFDGVMEVLKKHLKPHWNDGAILGFVNKQQAHDLLINKPDGTFLLRFSDSEIGGITIAWKFDSQERMFWNLMPFTTRDFSIRSLADRLGDLNYLIYVFPDRPKDEVYSKYYTPVPCESATGNNVRILV
;
A
#
# COMPACT_ATOMS: atom_id res chain seq x y z
N MET A 1 6.38 -27.11 24.16
CA MET A 1 6.28 -25.66 23.92
C MET A 1 4.80 -25.35 23.77
N ALA A 2 4.25 -24.36 24.48
CA ALA A 2 2.81 -24.07 24.41
C ALA A 2 2.40 -23.76 22.96
N VAL A 3 1.27 -24.29 22.50
CA VAL A 3 0.75 -24.07 21.14
C VAL A 3 0.58 -22.59 20.87
N TRP A 4 0.20 -21.83 21.91
CA TRP A 4 0.08 -20.38 21.85
C TRP A 4 1.36 -19.65 21.41
N ILE A 5 2.54 -20.09 21.87
CA ILE A 5 3.82 -19.45 21.51
C ILE A 5 4.08 -19.60 20.02
N GLN A 6 3.72 -20.76 19.45
CA GLN A 6 3.84 -21.01 18.01
C GLN A 6 2.78 -20.24 17.22
N ALA A 7 1.55 -20.14 17.74
CA ALA A 7 0.50 -19.34 17.13
C ALA A 7 0.85 -17.85 17.05
N GLN A 8 1.56 -17.31 18.05
CA GLN A 8 2.06 -15.92 18.05
C GLN A 8 3.09 -15.64 16.95
N GLN A 9 3.70 -16.68 16.36
CA GLN A 9 4.66 -16.53 15.28
C GLN A 9 4.01 -16.58 13.89
N LEU A 10 2.69 -16.85 13.80
CA LEU A 10 1.97 -16.82 12.53
C LEU A 10 2.01 -15.43 11.90
N GLN A 11 2.11 -15.39 10.56
CA GLN A 11 2.13 -14.15 9.78
C GLN A 11 1.11 -14.22 8.62
N GLY A 12 0.80 -13.06 8.03
CA GLY A 12 -0.06 -12.97 6.84
C GLY A 12 -1.47 -13.51 7.06
N GLU A 13 -1.98 -14.30 6.09
CA GLU A 13 -3.34 -14.83 6.13
C GLU A 13 -3.58 -15.76 7.33
N ALA A 14 -2.58 -16.55 7.73
CA ALA A 14 -2.68 -17.44 8.88
C ALA A 14 -2.88 -16.66 10.19
N LEU A 15 -2.22 -15.51 10.34
CA LEU A 15 -2.42 -14.61 11.48
C LEU A 15 -3.82 -13.99 11.46
N HIS A 16 -4.33 -13.58 10.30
CA HIS A 16 -5.68 -13.04 10.19
C HIS A 16 -6.76 -14.08 10.49
N GLN A 17 -6.59 -15.31 10.00
CA GLN A 17 -7.47 -16.43 10.34
C GLN A 17 -7.43 -16.74 11.84
N MET A 18 -6.24 -16.72 12.46
CA MET A 18 -6.08 -16.89 13.90
C MET A 18 -6.78 -15.77 14.68
N GLN A 19 -6.62 -14.51 14.29
CA GLN A 19 -7.30 -13.36 14.92
C GLN A 19 -8.83 -13.46 14.83
N ALA A 20 -9.36 -13.97 13.71
CA ALA A 20 -10.80 -14.14 13.51
C ALA A 20 -11.44 -15.20 14.42
N LEU A 21 -10.65 -16.08 15.05
CA LEU A 21 -11.15 -17.05 16.04
C LEU A 21 -11.60 -16.38 17.35
N TYR A 22 -11.11 -15.17 17.61
CA TYR A 22 -11.32 -14.45 18.86
C TYR A 22 -12.33 -13.32 18.70
N GLY A 23 -13.16 -13.11 19.72
CA GLY A 23 -14.23 -12.13 19.69
C GLY A 23 -14.89 -11.97 21.04
N GLN A 24 -16.12 -11.46 21.07
CA GLN A 24 -16.88 -11.33 22.32
C GLN A 24 -17.20 -12.68 22.97
N HIS A 25 -17.31 -13.74 22.17
CA HIS A 25 -17.54 -15.12 22.65
C HIS A 25 -16.34 -15.66 23.43
N PHE A 26 -15.12 -15.33 23.01
CA PHE A 26 -13.90 -15.70 23.72
C PHE A 26 -12.79 -14.68 23.43
N PRO A 27 -12.45 -13.79 24.39
CA PRO A 27 -11.44 -12.76 24.18
C PRO A 27 -10.03 -13.32 24.02
N ILE A 28 -9.27 -12.77 23.07
CA ILE A 28 -7.88 -13.19 22.81
C ILE A 28 -6.96 -12.96 24.02
N GLU A 29 -7.26 -11.95 24.84
CA GLU A 29 -6.53 -11.67 26.06
C GLU A 29 -6.67 -12.82 27.06
N VAL A 30 -7.86 -13.44 27.17
CA VAL A 30 -8.07 -14.61 28.04
C VAL A 30 -7.21 -15.78 27.55
N ARG A 31 -7.20 -16.04 26.24
CA ARG A 31 -6.30 -17.03 25.63
C ARG A 31 -4.83 -16.73 25.93
N HIS A 32 -4.40 -15.48 25.79
CA HIS A 32 -3.02 -15.07 25.97
C HIS A 32 -2.57 -15.28 27.42
N TYR A 33 -3.31 -14.70 28.37
CA TYR A 33 -2.93 -14.70 29.77
C TYR A 33 -3.14 -16.07 30.42
N LEU A 34 -4.12 -16.88 30.03
CA LEU A 34 -4.33 -18.22 30.60
C LEU A 34 -3.90 -19.36 29.67
N SER A 35 -3.04 -19.07 28.68
CA SER A 35 -2.60 -20.05 27.68
C SER A 35 -2.14 -21.39 28.25
N GLN A 36 -1.30 -21.36 29.29
CA GLN A 36 -0.80 -22.58 29.95
C GLN A 36 -1.92 -23.37 30.65
N TRP A 37 -2.80 -22.69 31.37
CA TRP A 37 -3.89 -23.34 32.08
C TRP A 37 -4.88 -23.95 31.10
N ILE A 38 -5.28 -23.20 30.07
CA ILE A 38 -6.21 -23.66 29.02
C ILE A 38 -5.63 -24.89 28.32
N GLU A 39 -4.37 -24.86 27.89
CA GLU A 39 -3.75 -25.99 27.17
C GLU A 39 -3.54 -27.23 28.05
N SER A 40 -3.55 -27.08 29.38
CA SER A 40 -3.40 -28.21 30.31
C SER A 40 -4.70 -28.97 30.60
N GLN A 41 -5.87 -28.42 30.24
CA GLN A 41 -7.14 -29.08 30.48
C GLN A 41 -7.46 -30.14 29.40
N ALA A 42 -8.11 -31.22 29.81
CA ALA A 42 -8.49 -32.31 28.91
C ALA A 42 -9.82 -32.02 28.16
N TRP A 43 -9.87 -30.94 27.39
CA TRP A 43 -11.09 -30.51 26.68
C TRP A 43 -11.69 -31.61 25.77
N ASP A 44 -10.83 -32.40 25.11
CA ASP A 44 -11.27 -33.48 24.20
C ASP A 44 -11.79 -34.73 24.92
N SER A 45 -11.59 -34.84 26.23
CA SER A 45 -12.13 -35.94 27.03
C SER A 45 -13.60 -35.76 27.41
N ILE A 46 -14.19 -34.59 27.09
CA ILE A 46 -15.59 -34.28 27.35
C ILE A 46 -16.44 -34.67 26.16
N ASP A 47 -17.35 -35.60 26.39
CA ASP A 47 -18.39 -36.02 25.45
C ASP A 47 -19.49 -34.96 25.37
N LEU A 48 -19.60 -34.33 24.21
CA LEU A 48 -20.51 -33.22 23.96
C LEU A 48 -21.98 -33.65 23.85
N ASP A 49 -22.23 -34.94 23.65
CA ASP A 49 -23.56 -35.51 23.47
C ASP A 49 -24.08 -36.19 24.75
N ASN A 50 -23.27 -36.25 25.81
CA ASN A 50 -23.63 -36.83 27.10
C ASN A 50 -23.99 -35.73 28.13
N PRO A 51 -25.28 -35.59 28.51
CA PRO A 51 -25.71 -34.57 29.47
C PRO A 51 -25.11 -34.71 30.87
N GLN A 52 -24.62 -35.90 31.24
CA GLN A 52 -24.00 -36.15 32.55
C GLN A 52 -22.62 -35.47 32.68
N GLU A 53 -21.98 -35.12 31.56
CA GLU A 53 -20.68 -34.44 31.56
C GLU A 53 -20.78 -32.93 31.71
N ASN A 54 -22.01 -32.38 31.74
CA ASN A 54 -22.24 -30.95 31.98
C ASN A 54 -21.62 -30.48 33.31
N ILE A 55 -21.57 -31.34 34.33
CA ILE A 55 -20.91 -31.04 35.61
C ILE A 55 -19.41 -30.76 35.42
N LYS A 56 -18.72 -31.52 34.55
CA LYS A 56 -17.30 -31.29 34.23
C LYS A 56 -17.12 -29.98 33.48
N ALA A 57 -18.04 -29.65 32.57
CA ALA A 57 -18.02 -28.37 31.85
C ALA A 57 -18.25 -27.18 32.80
N THR A 58 -19.16 -27.29 33.78
CA THR A 58 -19.33 -26.29 34.84
C THR A 58 -18.07 -26.11 35.67
N GLN A 59 -17.41 -27.20 36.07
CA GLN A 59 -16.13 -27.13 36.81
C GLN A 59 -15.02 -26.43 36.01
N LEU A 60 -14.96 -26.66 34.70
CA LEU A 60 -14.00 -25.96 33.82
C LEU A 60 -14.30 -24.47 33.68
N LEU A 61 -15.58 -24.08 33.62
CA LEU A 61 -15.98 -22.67 33.63
C LEU A 61 -15.57 -22.00 34.96
N GLU A 62 -15.89 -22.62 36.09
CA GLU A 62 -15.51 -22.12 37.42
C GLU A 62 -14.00 -21.99 37.56
N GLY A 63 -13.24 -23.00 37.12
CA GLY A 63 -11.78 -22.98 37.12
C GLY A 63 -11.18 -21.88 36.25
N LEU A 64 -11.75 -21.64 35.07
CA LEU A 64 -11.31 -20.56 34.17
C LEU A 64 -11.54 -19.18 34.80
N VAL A 65 -12.72 -18.97 35.40
CA VAL A 65 -13.08 -17.73 36.08
C VAL A 65 -12.20 -17.49 37.30
N GLN A 66 -11.94 -18.53 38.09
CA GLN A 66 -11.05 -18.45 39.25
C GLN A 66 -9.60 -18.10 38.86
N GLU A 67 -9.06 -18.71 37.80
CA GLU A 67 -7.71 -18.38 37.33
C GLU A 67 -7.62 -16.95 36.75
N LEU A 68 -8.68 -16.45 36.10
CA LEU A 68 -8.73 -15.05 35.66
C LEU A 68 -8.73 -14.08 36.85
N GLN A 69 -9.54 -14.36 37.88
CA GLN A 69 -9.61 -13.56 39.10
C GLN A 69 -8.27 -13.55 39.84
N LYS A 70 -7.68 -14.74 40.04
CA LYS A 70 -6.34 -14.89 40.62
C LYS A 70 -5.31 -14.09 39.83
N LYS A 71 -5.32 -14.19 38.50
CA LYS A 71 -4.35 -13.47 37.65
C LYS A 71 -4.56 -11.95 37.67
N ALA A 72 -5.80 -11.49 37.84
CA ALA A 72 -6.12 -10.08 38.06
C ALA A 72 -5.61 -9.57 39.41
N GLU A 73 -5.78 -10.35 40.48
CA GLU A 73 -5.33 -9.99 41.83
C GLU A 73 -3.81 -9.86 41.94
N HIS A 74 -3.06 -10.65 41.16
CA HIS A 74 -1.60 -10.62 41.11
C HIS A 74 -1.03 -9.42 40.32
N GLN A 75 -1.86 -8.61 39.64
CA GLN A 75 -1.39 -7.41 38.95
C GLN A 75 -1.20 -6.25 39.94
N VAL A 76 0.02 -5.69 39.98
CA VAL A 76 0.42 -4.58 40.87
C VAL A 76 1.14 -3.50 40.03
N GLY A 77 1.05 -2.22 40.44
CA GLY A 77 1.68 -1.08 39.76
C GLY A 77 0.77 -0.34 38.77
N GLU A 78 1.23 0.81 38.28
CA GLU A 78 0.46 1.65 37.34
C GLU A 78 0.12 0.92 36.03
N ASP A 79 1.06 0.14 35.48
CA ASP A 79 0.84 -0.66 34.27
C ASP A 79 -0.08 -1.87 34.49
N GLY A 80 -0.10 -2.43 35.70
CA GLY A 80 -0.92 -3.59 36.08
C GLY A 80 -2.38 -3.25 36.38
N PHE A 81 -2.69 -1.98 36.69
CA PHE A 81 -4.04 -1.54 37.06
C PHE A 81 -5.06 -1.77 35.93
N LEU A 82 -4.74 -1.38 34.70
CA LEU A 82 -5.63 -1.55 33.56
C LEU A 82 -5.88 -3.03 33.26
N LEU A 83 -4.83 -3.85 33.35
CA LEU A 83 -4.92 -5.28 33.12
C LEU A 83 -5.79 -5.96 34.18
N LYS A 84 -5.67 -5.57 35.46
CA LYS A 84 -6.53 -6.06 36.54
C LYS A 84 -8.01 -5.84 36.26
N ILE A 85 -8.40 -4.63 35.84
CA ILE A 85 -9.79 -4.30 35.50
C ILE A 85 -10.27 -5.15 34.33
N LYS A 86 -9.46 -5.27 33.26
CA LYS A 86 -9.82 -6.08 32.08
C LYS A 86 -10.01 -7.56 32.41
N LEU A 87 -9.08 -8.17 33.15
CA LEU A 87 -9.18 -9.58 33.54
C LEU A 87 -10.40 -9.84 34.43
N GLY A 88 -10.71 -8.95 35.38
CA GLY A 88 -11.93 -9.04 36.18
C GLY A 88 -13.21 -8.90 35.36
N HIS A 89 -13.21 -8.01 34.36
CA HIS A 89 -14.33 -7.88 33.42
C HIS A 89 -14.53 -9.16 32.61
N TYR A 90 -13.46 -9.74 32.06
CA TYR A 90 -13.55 -10.99 31.30
C TYR A 90 -14.04 -12.17 32.15
N ALA A 91 -13.61 -12.26 33.41
CA ALA A 91 -14.11 -13.28 34.34
C ALA A 91 -15.63 -13.20 34.49
N THR A 92 -16.16 -11.99 34.69
CA THR A 92 -17.61 -11.74 34.81
C THR A 92 -18.34 -11.98 33.49
N GLN A 93 -17.76 -11.56 32.37
CA GLN A 93 -18.33 -11.74 31.04
C GLN A 93 -18.44 -13.22 30.65
N LEU A 94 -17.40 -14.01 30.89
CA LEU A 94 -17.39 -15.44 30.57
C LEU A 94 -18.34 -16.21 31.47
N GLN A 95 -18.41 -15.88 32.77
CA GLN A 95 -19.43 -16.44 33.65
C GLN A 95 -20.82 -16.16 33.09
N ASN A 96 -21.17 -14.89 32.83
CA ASN A 96 -22.51 -14.53 32.34
C ASN A 96 -22.87 -15.18 30.99
N THR A 97 -21.88 -15.34 30.10
CA THR A 97 -22.09 -15.94 28.78
C THR A 97 -22.34 -17.45 28.85
N TYR A 98 -21.61 -18.17 29.71
CA TYR A 98 -21.57 -19.64 29.69
C TYR A 98 -22.18 -20.34 30.91
N ASP A 99 -22.57 -19.61 31.97
CA ASP A 99 -23.15 -20.18 33.20
C ASP A 99 -24.40 -21.05 32.93
N ARG A 100 -25.22 -20.61 31.97
CA ARG A 100 -26.44 -21.34 31.56
C ARG A 100 -26.18 -22.47 30.56
N CYS A 101 -25.01 -22.47 29.92
CA CYS A 101 -24.63 -23.45 28.90
C CYS A 101 -23.10 -23.76 28.92
N PRO A 102 -22.56 -24.38 29.98
CA PRO A 102 -21.12 -24.61 30.11
C PRO A 102 -20.53 -25.48 28.99
N MET A 103 -21.33 -26.34 28.38
CA MET A 103 -20.93 -27.15 27.22
C MET A 103 -20.55 -26.30 25.99
N GLU A 104 -21.15 -25.12 25.82
CA GLU A 104 -20.78 -24.21 24.73
C GLU A 104 -19.38 -23.61 24.93
N LEU A 105 -18.94 -23.42 26.17
CA LEU A 105 -17.56 -23.02 26.47
C LEU A 105 -16.57 -24.10 25.99
N VAL A 106 -16.86 -25.36 26.31
CA VAL A 106 -16.04 -26.51 25.89
C VAL A 106 -15.98 -26.58 24.36
N ARG A 107 -17.11 -26.45 23.67
CA ARG A 107 -17.17 -26.40 22.19
C ARG A 107 -16.33 -25.25 21.63
N CYS A 108 -16.47 -24.06 22.22
CA CYS A 108 -15.74 -22.87 21.81
C CYS A 108 -14.22 -23.06 21.95
N ILE A 109 -13.75 -23.49 23.11
CA ILE A 109 -12.31 -23.67 23.37
C ILE A 109 -11.72 -24.81 22.51
N ARG A 110 -12.44 -25.93 22.35
CA ARG A 110 -12.01 -27.01 21.44
C ARG A 110 -11.87 -26.53 20.01
N HIS A 111 -12.85 -25.75 19.52
CA HIS A 111 -12.80 -25.17 18.19
C HIS A 111 -11.60 -24.24 18.01
N ILE A 112 -11.34 -23.37 18.99
CA ILE A 112 -10.19 -22.46 18.97
C ILE A 112 -8.88 -23.26 18.94
N LEU A 113 -8.66 -24.15 19.91
CA LEU A 113 -7.41 -24.92 20.02
C LEU A 113 -7.16 -25.80 18.78
N TYR A 114 -8.20 -26.41 18.23
CA TYR A 114 -8.10 -27.21 17.00
C TYR A 114 -7.65 -26.35 15.81
N ASN A 115 -8.29 -25.20 15.58
CA ASN A 115 -7.92 -24.32 14.46
C ASN A 115 -6.55 -23.68 14.65
N GLU A 116 -6.15 -23.31 15.87
CA GLU A 116 -4.79 -22.84 16.15
C GLU A 116 -3.75 -23.91 15.79
N GLN A 117 -3.95 -25.15 16.24
CA GLN A 117 -3.04 -26.24 15.90
C GLN A 117 -3.02 -26.52 14.40
N ARG A 118 -4.17 -26.44 13.72
CA ARG A 118 -4.25 -26.58 12.26
C ARG A 118 -3.42 -25.50 11.56
N LEU A 119 -3.62 -24.23 11.92
CA LEU A 119 -2.92 -23.09 11.34
C LEU A 119 -1.41 -23.15 11.60
N VAL A 120 -0.98 -23.55 12.79
CA VAL A 120 0.44 -23.75 13.12
C VAL A 120 1.04 -24.90 12.31
N ARG A 121 0.32 -26.01 12.12
CA ARG A 121 0.76 -27.13 11.27
C ARG A 121 0.82 -26.73 9.79
N GLU A 122 -0.16 -25.99 9.31
CA GLU A 122 -0.21 -25.47 7.93
C GLU A 122 0.92 -24.47 7.67
N ALA A 123 1.26 -23.61 8.64
CA ALA A 123 2.39 -22.69 8.54
C ALA A 123 3.74 -23.42 8.58
N ASN A 124 3.86 -24.50 9.37
CA ASN A 124 5.09 -25.29 9.47
C ASN A 124 5.31 -26.25 8.28
N ASN A 125 4.23 -26.77 7.67
CA ASN A 125 4.30 -27.71 6.55
C ASN A 125 4.07 -27.06 5.17
N GLY A 126 3.55 -25.83 5.14
CA GLY A 126 3.16 -25.14 3.92
C GLY A 126 4.28 -24.28 3.34
N SER A 127 5.01 -24.82 2.37
CA SER A 127 5.63 -24.01 1.31
C SER A 127 4.53 -23.35 0.46
N SER A 128 3.82 -22.38 1.04
CA SER A 128 2.85 -21.55 0.35
C SER A 128 3.58 -20.44 -0.42
N PRO A 129 3.20 -20.12 -1.67
CA PRO A 129 3.88 -19.09 -2.47
C PRO A 129 3.82 -17.68 -1.82
N ALA A 130 2.89 -17.43 -0.91
CA ALA A 130 2.83 -16.20 -0.11
C ALA A 130 3.95 -16.09 0.94
N GLY A 131 4.42 -17.21 1.51
CA GLY A 131 5.56 -17.24 2.44
C GLY A 131 6.89 -16.98 1.74
N SER A 132 7.05 -17.51 0.52
CA SER A 132 8.22 -17.28 -0.33
C SER A 132 8.42 -15.79 -0.70
N LEU A 133 7.33 -15.06 -0.95
CA LEU A 133 7.38 -13.61 -1.22
C LEU A 133 7.73 -12.79 0.04
N ALA A 134 7.19 -13.15 1.21
CA ALA A 134 7.53 -12.48 2.46
C ALA A 134 8.99 -12.72 2.87
N ASP A 135 9.49 -13.95 2.69
CA ASP A 135 10.89 -14.30 2.92
C ASP A 135 11.83 -13.59 1.94
N ALA A 136 11.47 -13.50 0.65
CA ALA A 136 12.24 -12.76 -0.35
C ALA A 136 12.26 -11.25 -0.07
N MET A 137 11.15 -10.65 0.34
CA MET A 137 11.08 -9.24 0.75
C MET A 137 11.94 -8.97 2.00
N SER A 138 11.92 -9.88 2.98
CA SER A 138 12.74 -9.79 4.18
C SER A 138 14.24 -9.89 3.87
N GLN A 139 14.63 -10.81 2.98
CA GLN A 139 16.00 -10.94 2.49
C GLN A 139 16.48 -9.68 1.74
N LYS A 140 15.65 -9.12 0.84
CA LYS A 140 15.98 -7.88 0.13
C LYS A 140 16.15 -6.70 1.08
N HIS A 141 15.30 -6.59 2.11
CA HIS A 141 15.45 -5.58 3.15
C HIS A 141 16.76 -5.74 3.94
N LEU A 142 17.15 -6.97 4.28
CA LEU A 142 18.42 -7.24 4.95
C LEU A 142 19.60 -6.83 4.07
N GLN A 143 19.58 -7.18 2.79
CA GLN A 143 20.62 -6.82 1.83
C GLN A 143 20.76 -5.30 1.68
N ILE A 144 19.64 -4.57 1.57
CA ILE A 144 19.63 -3.10 1.53
C ILE A 144 20.32 -2.51 2.77
N ASN A 145 20.01 -3.03 3.96
CA ASN A 145 20.63 -2.55 5.20
C ASN A 145 22.12 -2.91 5.31
N GLN A 146 22.55 -4.05 4.79
CA GLN A 146 23.97 -4.41 4.73
C GLN A 146 24.76 -3.45 3.85
N THR A 147 24.24 -3.11 2.65
CA THR A 147 24.88 -2.13 1.77
C THR A 147 24.94 -0.74 2.41
N PHE A 148 23.91 -0.36 3.19
CA PHE A 148 23.96 0.89 3.96
C PHE A 148 25.08 0.90 5.00
N GLU A 149 25.31 -0.23 5.68
CA GLU A 149 26.40 -0.34 6.64
C GLU A 149 27.78 -0.27 5.95
N GLU A 150 27.92 -0.91 4.79
CA GLU A 150 29.13 -0.78 3.96
C GLU A 150 29.37 0.68 3.55
N LEU A 151 28.34 1.36 3.00
CA LEU A 151 28.43 2.77 2.63
C LEU A 151 28.78 3.67 3.81
N ARG A 152 28.26 3.38 5.00
CA ARG A 152 28.58 4.09 6.24
C ARG A 152 30.06 3.95 6.59
N LEU A 153 30.58 2.72 6.56
CA LEU A 153 31.98 2.44 6.88
C LEU A 153 32.94 3.10 5.88
N VAL A 154 32.65 3.01 4.57
CA VAL A 154 33.49 3.64 3.54
C VAL A 154 33.44 5.17 3.63
N THR A 155 32.27 5.76 3.92
CA THR A 155 32.14 7.22 4.12
C THR A 155 32.90 7.71 5.37
N GLN A 156 32.98 6.87 6.41
CA GLN A 156 33.75 7.17 7.61
C GLN A 156 35.27 7.07 7.36
N ASP A 157 35.69 6.11 6.53
CA ASP A 157 37.09 5.97 6.09
C ASP A 157 37.56 7.19 5.30
N THR A 158 36.77 7.65 4.32
CA THR A 158 37.08 8.86 3.54
C THR A 158 37.13 10.12 4.42
N GLU A 159 36.29 10.25 5.44
CA GLU A 159 36.39 11.36 6.41
C GLU A 159 37.71 11.32 7.19
N ASN A 160 38.16 10.14 7.60
CA ASN A 160 39.41 9.98 8.34
C ASN A 160 40.62 10.34 7.46
N GLU A 161 40.61 9.93 6.20
CA GLU A 161 41.64 10.28 5.23
C GLU A 161 41.65 11.77 4.90
N LEU A 162 40.48 12.39 4.75
CA LEU A 162 40.35 13.83 4.55
C LEU A 162 40.93 14.61 5.74
N LYS A 163 40.66 14.17 6.98
CA LYS A 163 41.26 14.79 8.18
C LYS A 163 42.78 14.62 8.20
N LYS A 164 43.29 13.45 7.85
CA LYS A 164 44.74 13.19 7.74
C LYS A 164 45.37 14.08 6.68
N LEU A 165 44.77 14.16 5.49
CA LEU A 165 45.21 15.03 4.39
C LEU A 165 45.26 16.50 4.84
N GLN A 166 44.22 16.97 5.52
CA GLN A 166 44.17 18.32 6.06
C GLN A 166 45.33 18.59 7.04
N GLN A 167 45.57 17.69 8.00
CA GLN A 167 46.66 17.84 8.97
C GLN A 167 48.03 17.85 8.29
N THR A 168 48.26 16.96 7.32
CA THR A 168 49.50 16.92 6.55
C THR A 168 49.69 18.21 5.75
N GLN A 169 48.63 18.73 5.13
CA GLN A 169 48.67 19.98 4.37
C GLN A 169 48.97 21.18 5.28
N GLU A 170 48.36 21.25 6.46
CA GLU A 170 48.63 22.30 7.45
C GLU A 170 50.10 22.27 7.90
N TYR A 171 50.64 21.08 8.19
CA TYR A 171 52.06 20.91 8.52
C TYR A 171 52.98 21.32 7.36
N PHE A 172 52.65 20.93 6.14
CA PHE A 172 53.37 21.34 4.94
C PHE A 172 53.43 22.86 4.79
N ILE A 173 52.30 23.55 4.98
CA ILE A 173 52.23 25.02 4.88
C ILE A 173 53.16 25.68 5.93
N ILE A 174 53.19 25.16 7.16
CA ILE A 174 54.09 25.66 8.21
C ILE A 174 55.56 25.48 7.80
N GLN A 175 55.94 24.31 7.31
CA GLN A 175 57.30 24.03 6.87
C GLN A 175 57.69 24.88 5.64
N TYR A 176 56.75 25.13 4.72
CA TYR A 176 56.97 26.01 3.58
C TYR A 176 57.21 27.46 4.03
N GLN A 177 56.45 27.94 5.02
CA GLN A 177 56.69 29.27 5.62
C GLN A 177 58.05 29.35 6.30
N GLU A 178 58.50 28.30 7.01
CA GLU A 178 59.85 28.27 7.59
C GLU A 178 60.93 28.27 6.50
N SER A 179 60.70 27.61 5.36
CA SER A 179 61.61 27.68 4.20
C SER A 179 61.78 29.11 3.70
N LEU A 180 60.68 29.86 3.54
CA LEU A 180 60.72 31.27 3.17
C LEU A 180 61.44 32.12 4.22
N ARG A 181 61.26 31.80 5.50
CA ARG A 181 61.94 32.47 6.62
C ARG A 181 63.45 32.21 6.62
N ILE A 182 63.88 30.99 6.33
CA ILE A 182 65.29 30.64 6.16
C ILE A 182 65.87 31.37 4.93
N GLN A 183 65.12 31.42 3.83
CA GLN A 183 65.54 32.14 2.62
C GLN A 183 65.74 33.64 2.88
N ALA A 184 64.85 34.27 3.66
CA ALA A 184 64.98 35.68 4.05
C ALA A 184 66.19 35.95 4.96
N GLN A 185 66.68 34.96 5.71
CA GLN A 185 67.87 35.10 6.57
C GLN A 185 69.18 35.22 5.78
N PHE A 186 69.19 34.93 4.47
CA PHE A 186 70.38 35.12 3.64
C PHE A 186 70.69 36.59 3.37
N GLY A 187 69.70 37.49 3.38
CA GLY A 187 69.91 38.93 3.13
C GLY A 187 70.84 39.60 4.15
N PRO A 188 70.58 39.47 5.48
CA PRO A 188 71.41 40.07 6.53
C PRO A 188 72.84 39.51 6.64
N LEU A 189 73.15 38.36 6.03
CA LEU A 189 74.47 37.73 6.12
C LEU A 189 75.61 38.63 5.60
N ALA A 190 75.30 39.59 4.73
CA ALA A 190 76.27 40.56 4.22
C ALA A 190 76.86 41.50 5.28
N GLN A 191 76.23 41.62 6.46
CA GLN A 191 76.68 42.50 7.56
C GLN A 191 77.58 41.81 8.59
N LEU A 192 77.85 40.51 8.45
CA LEU A 192 78.63 39.72 9.41
C LEU A 192 80.13 39.66 9.05
N SER A 193 80.96 39.28 10.02
CA SER A 193 82.39 39.06 9.81
C SER A 193 82.64 37.88 8.85
N PRO A 194 83.75 37.85 8.07
CA PRO A 194 83.97 36.84 7.02
C PRO A 194 83.95 35.39 7.51
N GLN A 195 84.51 35.12 8.70
CA GLN A 195 84.53 33.78 9.30
C GLN A 195 83.16 33.35 9.81
N GLU A 196 82.42 34.23 10.50
CA GLU A 196 81.08 33.93 10.99
C GLU A 196 80.09 33.79 9.83
N ARG A 197 80.22 34.62 8.79
CA ARG A 197 79.41 34.55 7.57
C ARG A 197 79.54 33.19 6.91
N LEU A 198 80.77 32.71 6.64
CA LEU A 198 80.98 31.44 5.95
C LEU A 198 80.33 30.26 6.71
N SER A 199 80.50 30.21 8.04
CA SER A 199 79.93 29.14 8.86
C SER A 199 78.39 29.16 8.90
N ARG A 200 77.80 30.36 9.01
CA ARG A 200 76.35 30.57 9.13
C ARG A 200 75.65 30.39 7.78
N GLU A 201 76.28 30.81 6.70
CA GLU A 201 75.85 30.58 5.31
C GLU A 201 75.84 29.09 4.98
N THR A 202 76.90 28.36 5.32
CA THR A 202 76.97 26.90 5.13
C THR A 202 75.88 26.15 5.91
N ALA A 203 75.64 26.53 7.18
CA ALA A 203 74.61 25.92 8.01
C ALA A 203 73.19 26.23 7.51
N LEU A 204 72.94 27.45 7.03
CA LEU A 204 71.65 27.84 6.44
C LEU A 204 71.41 27.13 5.10
N GLN A 205 72.43 26.99 4.24
CA GLN A 205 72.33 26.22 2.99
C GLN A 205 72.01 24.75 3.25
N GLN A 206 72.66 24.11 4.21
CA GLN A 206 72.35 22.71 4.56
C GLN A 206 70.90 22.56 5.03
N LYS A 207 70.43 23.46 5.91
CA LYS A 207 69.02 23.46 6.35
C LYS A 207 68.06 23.69 5.19
N GLN A 208 68.35 24.65 4.32
CA GLN A 208 67.52 24.94 3.14
C GLN A 208 67.40 23.72 2.22
N VAL A 209 68.52 23.09 1.84
CA VAL A 209 68.51 21.91 0.97
C VAL A 209 67.74 20.75 1.60
N SER A 210 67.92 20.51 2.91
CA SER A 210 67.19 19.45 3.61
C SER A 210 65.68 19.70 3.65
N LEU A 211 65.27 20.95 3.84
CA LEU A 211 63.87 21.35 3.92
C LEU A 211 63.22 21.37 2.53
N GLU A 212 63.91 21.86 1.50
CA GLU A 212 63.44 21.81 0.11
C GLU A 212 63.24 20.38 -0.39
N ALA A 213 64.17 19.47 -0.07
CA ALA A 213 64.03 18.05 -0.39
C ALA A 213 62.83 17.41 0.33
N TRP A 214 62.61 17.79 1.59
CA TRP A 214 61.43 17.35 2.34
C TRP A 214 60.13 17.92 1.72
N LEU A 215 60.09 19.22 1.39
CA LEU A 215 58.93 19.87 0.76
C LEU A 215 58.58 19.23 -0.59
N GLN A 216 59.56 18.93 -1.44
CA GLN A 216 59.29 18.25 -2.72
C GLN A 216 58.67 16.86 -2.52
N ARG A 217 59.21 16.08 -1.58
CA ARG A 217 58.68 14.74 -1.25
C ARG A 217 57.28 14.82 -0.65
N GLU A 218 57.06 15.77 0.26
CA GLU A 218 55.78 15.92 0.93
C GLU A 218 54.70 16.44 -0.02
N ALA A 219 55.05 17.34 -0.96
CA ALA A 219 54.15 17.78 -2.02
C ALA A 219 53.68 16.61 -2.91
N GLN A 220 54.57 15.68 -3.27
CA GLN A 220 54.20 14.46 -3.99
C GLN A 220 53.28 13.56 -3.15
N THR A 221 53.56 13.44 -1.85
CA THR A 221 52.75 12.65 -0.92
C THR A 221 51.33 13.22 -0.76
N LEU A 222 51.22 14.55 -0.62
CA LEU A 222 49.94 15.26 -0.59
C LEU A 222 49.16 15.06 -1.89
N GLN A 223 49.83 15.14 -3.04
CA GLN A 223 49.19 14.90 -4.32
C GLN A 223 48.68 13.46 -4.46
N GLN A 224 49.44 12.48 -3.97
CA GLN A 224 49.02 11.08 -3.95
C GLN A 224 47.78 10.89 -3.06
N TYR A 225 47.79 11.40 -1.83
CA TYR A 225 46.62 11.32 -0.93
C TYR A 225 45.38 11.99 -1.53
N ARG A 226 45.55 13.11 -2.24
CA ARG A 226 44.46 13.80 -2.96
C ARG A 226 43.84 12.92 -4.04
N VAL A 227 44.65 12.23 -4.84
CA VAL A 227 44.18 11.32 -5.90
C VAL A 227 43.50 10.10 -5.29
N GLU A 228 44.12 9.46 -4.30
CA GLU A 228 43.56 8.28 -3.61
C GLU A 228 42.19 8.59 -2.97
N LEU A 229 42.05 9.77 -2.34
CA LEU A 229 40.78 10.22 -1.76
C LEU A 229 39.71 10.43 -2.85
N ALA A 230 40.06 11.04 -3.98
CA ALA A 230 39.14 11.25 -5.10
C ALA A 230 38.68 9.92 -5.71
N GLU A 231 39.59 8.96 -5.90
CA GLU A 231 39.24 7.60 -6.39
C GLU A 231 38.32 6.85 -5.42
N LYS A 232 38.56 6.98 -4.11
CA LYS A 232 37.67 6.40 -3.09
C LYS A 232 36.29 7.01 -3.09
N HIS A 233 36.17 8.33 -3.25
CA HIS A 233 34.87 8.97 -3.46
C HIS A 233 34.19 8.43 -4.71
N GLN A 234 34.90 8.30 -5.84
CA GLN A 234 34.33 7.75 -7.07
C GLN A 234 33.74 6.35 -6.86
N LYS A 235 34.47 5.45 -6.20
CA LYS A 235 33.98 4.10 -5.84
C LYS A 235 32.77 4.14 -4.91
N THR A 236 32.79 5.03 -3.91
CA THR A 236 31.67 5.22 -2.97
C THR A 236 30.43 5.70 -3.69
N LEU A 237 30.55 6.68 -4.61
CA LEU A 237 29.44 7.19 -5.40
C LEU A 237 28.85 6.13 -6.35
N GLN A 238 29.68 5.24 -6.91
CA GLN A 238 29.20 4.12 -7.72
C GLN A 238 28.33 3.16 -6.89
N LEU A 239 28.77 2.80 -5.68
CA LEU A 239 27.98 1.97 -4.77
C LEU A 239 26.68 2.68 -4.34
N LEU A 240 26.78 3.96 -4.03
CA LEU A 240 25.65 4.81 -3.64
C LEU A 240 24.60 4.89 -4.75
N ARG A 241 25.03 5.02 -6.01
CA ARG A 241 24.13 5.05 -7.18
C ARG A 241 23.44 3.71 -7.41
N LYS A 242 24.15 2.58 -7.24
CA LYS A 242 23.54 1.24 -7.28
C LYS A 242 22.46 1.09 -6.21
N GLN A 243 22.77 1.50 -4.98
CA GLN A 243 21.85 1.42 -3.86
C GLN A 243 20.63 2.33 -4.07
N GLN A 244 20.84 3.53 -4.61
CA GLN A 244 19.79 4.47 -4.98
C GLN A 244 18.85 3.87 -6.04
N THR A 245 19.38 3.25 -7.11
CA THR A 245 18.58 2.60 -8.14
C THR A 245 17.69 1.50 -7.56
N ILE A 246 18.21 0.65 -6.67
CA ILE A 246 17.38 -0.38 -6.02
C ILE A 246 16.21 0.25 -5.24
N ILE A 247 16.47 1.31 -4.46
CA ILE A 247 15.45 1.94 -3.63
C ILE A 247 14.42 2.74 -4.46
N LEU A 248 14.88 3.50 -5.46
CA LEU A 248 14.03 4.41 -6.23
C LEU A 248 13.36 3.74 -7.43
N ASP A 249 14.09 2.87 -8.15
CA ASP A 249 13.62 2.29 -9.40
C ASP A 249 12.99 0.91 -9.21
N ASP A 250 13.27 0.19 -8.11
CA ASP A 250 12.51 -1.02 -7.75
C ASP A 250 11.48 -0.73 -6.66
N GLU A 251 11.93 -0.44 -5.44
CA GLU A 251 11.07 -0.48 -4.25
C GLU A 251 10.00 0.62 -4.26
N LEU A 252 10.40 1.85 -4.62
CA LEU A 252 9.47 2.97 -4.73
C LEU A 252 8.52 2.79 -5.93
N ILE A 253 8.98 2.25 -7.07
CA ILE A 253 8.10 1.96 -8.22
C ILE A 253 7.10 0.87 -7.86
N GLN A 254 7.52 -0.19 -7.17
CA GLN A 254 6.62 -1.25 -6.69
C GLN A 254 5.59 -0.71 -5.69
N TRP A 255 5.99 0.18 -4.78
CA TRP A 255 5.03 0.85 -3.89
C TRP A 255 4.02 1.70 -4.66
N LYS A 256 4.47 2.50 -5.64
CA LYS A 256 3.57 3.29 -6.51
C LYS A 256 2.62 2.39 -7.30
N ARG A 257 3.08 1.24 -7.79
CA ARG A 257 2.25 0.24 -8.47
C ARG A 257 1.21 -0.37 -7.54
N ARG A 258 1.57 -0.69 -6.30
CA ARG A 258 0.61 -1.15 -5.28
C ARG A 258 -0.44 -0.08 -4.98
N GLN A 259 -0.04 1.19 -4.82
CA GLN A 259 -0.98 2.31 -4.63
C GLN A 259 -1.94 2.46 -5.82
N GLN A 260 -1.46 2.28 -7.04
CA GLN A 260 -2.29 2.31 -8.25
C GLN A 260 -3.33 1.17 -8.25
N LEU A 261 -2.91 -0.05 -7.93
CA LEU A 261 -3.81 -1.22 -7.85
C LEU A 261 -4.78 -1.11 -6.67
N ALA A 262 -4.38 -0.50 -5.55
CA ALA A 262 -5.25 -0.20 -4.41
C ALA A 262 -6.41 0.73 -4.83
N GLY A 263 -6.21 1.60 -5.81
CA GLY A 263 -7.28 2.39 -6.44
C GLY A 263 -8.39 1.55 -7.09
N ASN A 264 -8.07 0.32 -7.49
CA ASN A 264 -9.04 -0.67 -7.99
C ASN A 264 -9.56 -1.62 -6.90
N GLY A 265 -9.20 -1.40 -5.64
CA GLY A 265 -9.54 -2.31 -4.55
C GLY A 265 -8.53 -3.44 -4.33
N GLY A 266 -7.30 -3.28 -4.83
CA GLY A 266 -6.20 -4.17 -4.55
C GLY A 266 -5.75 -4.15 -3.09
N PRO A 267 -4.78 -5.00 -2.72
CA PRO A 267 -4.16 -4.95 -1.41
C PRO A 267 -3.66 -3.54 -1.07
N PRO A 268 -3.77 -3.09 0.19
CA PRO A 268 -3.24 -1.79 0.60
C PRO A 268 -1.76 -1.64 0.24
N GLU A 269 -1.34 -0.43 -0.16
CA GLU A 269 0.04 -0.15 -0.57
C GLU A 269 1.10 -0.40 0.52
N GLY A 270 0.70 -0.37 1.78
CA GLY A 270 1.58 -0.48 2.95
C GLY A 270 2.19 0.88 3.35
N SER A 271 2.83 0.92 4.52
CA SER A 271 3.43 2.15 5.04
C SER A 271 4.64 2.61 4.22
N LEU A 272 4.76 3.93 4.06
CA LEU A 272 5.94 4.59 3.48
C LEU A 272 7.12 4.66 4.45
N ASP A 273 6.97 4.31 5.72
CA ASP A 273 7.98 4.58 6.75
C ASP A 273 9.31 3.84 6.50
N VAL A 274 9.24 2.61 5.98
CA VAL A 274 10.45 1.84 5.60
C VAL A 274 11.18 2.54 4.46
N LEU A 275 10.46 2.92 3.40
CA LEU A 275 11.01 3.66 2.25
C LEU A 275 11.57 5.02 2.68
N GLN A 276 10.87 5.73 3.57
CA GLN A 276 11.36 6.98 4.15
C GLN A 276 12.69 6.74 4.86
N SER A 277 12.78 5.73 5.72
CA SER A 277 14.02 5.43 6.46
C SER A 277 15.21 5.17 5.53
N TRP A 278 15.00 4.45 4.41
CA TRP A 278 16.05 4.22 3.42
C TRP A 278 16.40 5.49 2.64
N CYS A 279 15.41 6.29 2.24
CA CYS A 279 15.65 7.55 1.54
C CYS A 279 16.38 8.56 2.43
N GLU A 280 16.05 8.61 3.72
CA GLU A 280 16.72 9.44 4.72
C GLU A 280 18.17 9.01 4.95
N LYS A 281 18.43 7.69 5.07
CA LYS A 281 19.80 7.15 5.15
C LYS A 281 20.61 7.48 3.90
N LEU A 282 20.02 7.34 2.70
CA LEU A 282 20.65 7.77 1.45
C LEU A 282 20.98 9.26 1.48
N ALA A 283 20.00 10.10 1.82
CA ALA A 283 20.17 11.55 1.87
C ALA A 283 21.31 11.96 2.81
N GLU A 284 21.39 11.32 3.98
CA GLU A 284 22.45 11.57 4.97
C GLU A 284 23.84 11.20 4.43
N ILE A 285 24.00 10.01 3.86
CA ILE A 285 25.29 9.54 3.32
C ILE A 285 25.71 10.36 2.10
N ILE A 286 24.77 10.68 1.19
CA ILE A 286 25.00 11.56 0.03
C ILE A 286 25.47 12.93 0.51
N TRP A 287 24.80 13.50 1.51
CA TRP A 287 25.13 14.82 2.02
C TRP A 287 26.51 14.87 2.70
N GLN A 288 26.85 13.85 3.50
CA GLN A 288 28.17 13.73 4.12
C GLN A 288 29.29 13.65 3.08
N ASN A 289 29.14 12.79 2.07
CA ASN A 289 30.12 12.69 0.98
C ASN A 289 30.25 14.03 0.22
N ARG A 290 29.15 14.74 -0.01
CA ARG A 290 29.18 16.05 -0.67
C ARG A 290 30.01 17.05 0.13
N GLN A 291 29.81 17.10 1.45
CA GLN A 291 30.58 17.98 2.32
C GLN A 291 32.07 17.62 2.34
N GLN A 292 32.41 16.33 2.32
CA GLN A 292 33.79 15.85 2.21
C GLN A 292 34.44 16.32 0.89
N ILE A 293 33.76 16.13 -0.24
CA ILE A 293 34.24 16.58 -1.57
C ILE A 293 34.45 18.10 -1.60
N ARG A 294 33.49 18.88 -1.07
CA ARG A 294 33.63 20.35 -0.96
C ARG A 294 34.83 20.77 -0.10
N ARG A 295 35.09 20.07 1.01
CA ARG A 295 36.27 20.32 1.83
C ARG A 295 37.56 19.95 1.10
N ALA A 296 37.58 18.86 0.34
CA ALA A 296 38.72 18.50 -0.50
C ALA A 296 38.98 19.56 -1.59
N GLU A 297 37.94 20.05 -2.27
CA GLU A 297 38.04 21.19 -3.21
C GLU A 297 38.66 22.42 -2.53
N HIS A 298 38.21 22.75 -1.31
CA HIS A 298 38.75 23.88 -0.56
C HIS A 298 40.23 23.70 -0.19
N LEU A 299 40.64 22.50 0.25
CA LEU A 299 42.04 22.19 0.52
C LEU A 299 42.92 22.31 -0.74
N CYS A 300 42.41 21.86 -1.89
CA CYS A 300 43.11 22.03 -3.17
C CYS A 300 43.28 23.51 -3.55
N GLN A 301 42.25 24.34 -3.32
CA GLN A 301 42.33 25.78 -3.57
C GLN A 301 43.30 26.51 -2.63
N GLN A 302 43.40 26.10 -1.37
CA GLN A 302 44.32 26.68 -0.40
C GLN A 302 45.79 26.41 -0.73
N LEU A 303 46.09 25.23 -1.29
CA LEU A 303 47.44 24.84 -1.72
C LEU A 303 47.36 24.20 -3.12
N PRO A 304 47.46 25.01 -4.19
CA PRO A 304 47.43 24.51 -5.56
C PRO A 304 48.69 23.71 -5.87
N ILE A 305 48.51 22.42 -6.13
CA ILE A 305 49.58 21.52 -6.59
C ILE A 305 49.12 21.00 -7.96
N PRO A 306 49.83 21.28 -9.06
CA PRO A 306 49.42 20.85 -10.39
C PRO A 306 49.25 19.33 -10.47
N GLY A 307 48.12 18.87 -10.99
CA GLY A 307 47.88 17.45 -11.22
C GLY A 307 46.40 17.13 -11.50
N PRO A 308 46.05 15.85 -11.67
CA PRO A 308 44.73 15.43 -12.17
C PRO A 308 43.58 15.61 -11.17
N VAL A 309 43.88 15.92 -9.91
CA VAL A 309 42.88 15.98 -8.82
C VAL A 309 41.77 17.00 -9.09
N GLU A 310 42.06 18.12 -9.76
CA GLU A 310 41.07 19.16 -10.03
C GLU A 310 39.95 18.64 -10.94
N GLU A 311 40.30 17.92 -12.00
CA GLU A 311 39.35 17.29 -12.92
C GLU A 311 38.57 16.17 -12.22
N MET A 312 39.25 15.34 -11.42
CA MET A 312 38.61 14.25 -10.69
C MET A 312 37.59 14.77 -9.66
N LEU A 313 37.93 15.80 -8.89
CA LEU A 313 37.01 16.40 -7.92
C LEU A 313 35.81 17.04 -8.62
N ALA A 314 36.01 17.69 -9.77
CA ALA A 314 34.91 18.25 -10.56
C ALA A 314 33.93 17.16 -11.05
N GLU A 315 34.45 16.03 -11.55
CA GLU A 315 33.63 14.89 -11.99
C GLU A 315 32.85 14.25 -10.82
N VAL A 316 33.52 14.04 -9.69
CA VAL A 316 32.92 13.48 -8.47
C VAL A 316 31.85 14.43 -7.91
N ASN A 317 32.09 15.74 -7.94
CA ASN A 317 31.12 16.75 -7.51
C ASN A 317 29.90 16.83 -8.43
N ALA A 318 30.10 16.73 -9.75
CA ALA A 318 28.99 16.64 -10.70
C ALA A 318 28.14 15.38 -10.44
N THR A 319 28.80 14.22 -10.29
CA THR A 319 28.14 12.94 -10.05
C THR A 319 27.30 12.95 -8.76
N ILE A 320 27.83 13.49 -7.66
CA ILE A 320 27.05 13.54 -6.41
C ILE A 320 25.90 14.56 -6.47
N THR A 321 26.05 15.62 -7.25
CA THR A 321 24.98 16.59 -7.52
C THR A 321 23.84 15.95 -8.31
N ASP A 322 24.14 15.08 -9.28
CA ASP A 322 23.13 14.31 -10.00
C ASP A 322 22.43 13.30 -9.08
N ILE A 323 23.18 12.58 -8.24
CA ILE A 323 22.64 11.60 -7.29
C ILE A 323 21.65 12.28 -6.32
N ILE A 324 22.02 13.43 -5.71
CA ILE A 324 21.10 14.13 -4.80
C ILE A 324 19.88 14.69 -5.54
N SER A 325 20.06 15.18 -6.77
CA SER A 325 18.95 15.70 -7.59
C SER A 325 17.94 14.61 -7.93
N ALA A 326 18.42 13.43 -8.33
CA ALA A 326 17.57 12.27 -8.59
C ALA A 326 16.83 11.81 -7.33
N LEU A 327 17.48 11.82 -6.16
CA LEU A 327 16.86 11.47 -4.89
C LEU A 327 15.73 12.44 -4.51
N VAL A 328 16.03 13.74 -4.49
CA VAL A 328 15.08 14.78 -4.07
C VAL A 328 13.85 14.81 -4.99
N THR A 329 14.07 14.73 -6.30
CA THR A 329 12.97 14.75 -7.28
C THR A 329 12.09 13.50 -7.22
N SER A 330 12.68 12.31 -7.07
CA SER A 330 11.94 11.05 -7.05
C SER A 330 11.16 10.81 -5.76
N THR A 331 11.62 11.39 -4.64
CA THR A 331 11.03 11.22 -3.31
C THR A 331 9.95 12.25 -2.97
N PHE A 332 9.63 13.16 -3.88
CA PHE A 332 8.44 14.00 -3.82
C PHE A 332 7.24 13.22 -4.40
N ILE A 333 6.44 12.63 -3.51
CA ILE A 333 5.42 11.65 -3.90
C ILE A 333 4.04 11.98 -3.34
N ILE A 334 3.01 11.43 -3.96
CA ILE A 334 1.63 11.55 -3.51
C ILE A 334 1.33 10.36 -2.60
N GLU A 335 1.22 10.63 -1.31
CA GLU A 335 0.90 9.63 -0.28
C GLU A 335 -0.58 9.27 -0.32
N LYS A 336 -1.46 10.27 -0.46
CA LYS A 336 -2.90 10.06 -0.65
C LYS A 336 -3.34 10.65 -1.98
N GLN A 337 -3.69 9.77 -2.91
CA GLN A 337 -4.17 10.16 -4.24
C GLN A 337 -5.51 10.94 -4.15
N PRO A 338 -5.74 11.91 -5.05
CA PRO A 338 -7.07 12.48 -5.24
C PRO A 338 -8.03 11.41 -5.77
N PRO A 339 -9.36 11.58 -5.60
CA PRO A 339 -10.34 10.72 -6.23
C PRO A 339 -10.13 10.69 -7.76
N GLN A 340 -10.00 9.48 -8.32
CA GLN A 340 -9.76 9.30 -9.76
C GLN A 340 -11.02 9.54 -10.61
N VAL A 341 -12.20 9.53 -10.01
CA VAL A 341 -13.40 10.09 -10.62
C VAL A 341 -13.75 11.36 -9.86
N LEU A 342 -13.57 12.50 -10.53
CA LEU A 342 -13.70 13.81 -9.89
C LEU A 342 -14.92 14.56 -10.42
N LYS A 343 -15.88 14.83 -9.54
CA LYS A 343 -17.05 15.63 -9.90
C LYS A 343 -16.77 17.12 -9.73
N THR A 344 -17.11 17.93 -10.72
CA THR A 344 -16.99 19.40 -10.63
C THR A 344 -17.78 19.95 -9.45
N GLN A 345 -17.26 20.99 -8.80
CA GLN A 345 -17.87 21.66 -7.64
C GLN A 345 -18.00 20.75 -6.39
N THR A 346 -17.30 19.61 -6.36
CA THR A 346 -17.19 18.79 -5.15
C THR A 346 -15.82 18.97 -4.50
N LYS A 347 -15.81 18.92 -3.17
CA LYS A 347 -14.58 18.99 -2.39
C LYS A 347 -13.86 17.66 -2.47
N PHE A 348 -12.55 17.71 -2.63
CA PHE A 348 -11.67 16.55 -2.60
C PHE A 348 -10.37 16.86 -1.86
N ALA A 349 -9.65 15.80 -1.53
CA ALA A 349 -8.42 15.87 -0.75
C ALA A 349 -7.30 15.09 -1.43
N ALA A 350 -6.06 15.48 -1.14
CA ALA A 350 -4.85 14.75 -1.52
C ALA A 350 -3.74 15.06 -0.50
N THR A 351 -2.73 14.20 -0.43
CA THR A 351 -1.58 14.41 0.46
C THR A 351 -0.30 14.12 -0.28
N VAL A 352 0.64 15.06 -0.20
CA VAL A 352 1.95 14.97 -0.84
C VAL A 352 3.01 14.94 0.25
N ARG A 353 4.01 14.06 0.13
CA ARG A 353 5.09 13.87 1.10
C ARG A 353 6.44 13.98 0.41
N LEU A 354 7.42 14.60 1.08
CA LEU A 354 8.83 14.59 0.67
C LEU A 354 9.59 13.67 1.61
N LEU A 355 9.98 12.48 1.15
CA LEU A 355 10.56 11.45 2.02
C LEU A 355 11.92 11.86 2.61
N VAL A 356 12.66 12.76 1.94
CA VAL A 356 13.97 13.25 2.41
C VAL A 356 13.90 14.58 3.17
N GLY A 357 12.70 15.15 3.32
CA GLY A 357 12.50 16.50 3.84
C GLY A 357 12.95 16.72 5.28
N GLY A 358 12.86 15.67 6.11
CA GLY A 358 13.35 15.68 7.49
C GLY A 358 14.87 15.85 7.55
N LYS A 359 15.62 14.98 6.87
CA LYS A 359 17.10 14.96 6.90
C LYS A 359 17.77 16.09 6.16
N LEU A 360 17.17 16.58 5.07
CA LEU A 360 17.72 17.72 4.31
C LEU A 360 17.36 19.09 4.92
N ASN A 361 16.74 19.13 6.11
CA ASN A 361 16.34 20.34 6.82
C ASN A 361 15.43 21.29 6.02
N VAL A 362 14.68 20.75 5.05
CA VAL A 362 13.73 21.52 4.23
C VAL A 362 12.62 22.12 5.10
N HIS A 363 12.29 21.46 6.21
CA HIS A 363 11.32 21.92 7.18
C HIS A 363 11.70 23.25 7.89
N MET A 364 12.96 23.69 7.84
CA MET A 364 13.38 24.97 8.42
C MET A 364 12.80 26.18 7.67
N ASN A 365 12.50 26.02 6.38
CA ASN A 365 11.74 26.98 5.59
C ASN A 365 10.72 26.22 4.73
N PRO A 366 9.58 25.82 5.33
CA PRO A 366 8.68 24.87 4.71
C PRO A 366 8.12 25.42 3.39
N PRO A 367 8.31 24.71 2.27
CA PRO A 367 7.91 25.23 0.98
C PRO A 367 6.40 25.11 0.76
N GLN A 368 5.89 25.95 -0.14
CA GLN A 368 4.52 25.84 -0.62
C GLN A 368 4.45 24.83 -1.77
N VAL A 369 3.44 23.97 -1.73
CA VAL A 369 3.07 23.05 -2.81
C VAL A 369 1.85 23.62 -3.52
N LYS A 370 1.89 23.67 -4.84
CA LYS A 370 0.79 24.09 -5.70
C LYS A 370 0.26 22.91 -6.51
N ALA A 371 -1.05 22.70 -6.46
CA ALA A 371 -1.77 21.71 -7.23
C ALA A 371 -2.41 22.35 -8.48
N THR A 372 -2.25 21.74 -9.64
CA THR A 372 -2.83 22.21 -10.90
C THR A 372 -3.31 21.04 -11.74
N ILE A 373 -4.43 21.19 -12.44
CA ILE A 373 -4.94 20.12 -13.31
C ILE A 373 -4.46 20.33 -14.75
N ILE A 374 -3.93 19.28 -15.34
CA ILE A 374 -3.36 19.28 -16.69
C ILE A 374 -3.92 18.10 -17.50
N SER A 375 -3.95 18.25 -18.82
CA SER A 375 -4.38 17.21 -19.76
C SER A 375 -3.25 16.24 -20.10
N GLU A 376 -3.59 15.16 -20.81
CA GLU A 376 -2.62 14.21 -21.35
C GLU A 376 -1.54 14.86 -22.21
N GLN A 377 -1.92 15.75 -23.13
CA GLN A 377 -0.96 16.43 -24.00
C GLN A 377 0.01 17.29 -23.19
N GLN A 378 -0.49 17.98 -22.16
CA GLN A 378 0.31 18.81 -21.26
C GLN A 378 1.25 17.98 -20.38
N ALA A 379 0.80 16.81 -19.90
CA ALA A 379 1.68 15.89 -19.17
C ALA A 379 2.80 15.34 -20.06
N LYS A 380 2.50 15.02 -21.33
CA LYS A 380 3.50 14.58 -22.31
C LYS A 380 4.53 15.67 -22.63
N SER A 381 4.12 16.93 -22.79
CA SER A 381 5.05 18.04 -23.03
C SER A 381 5.88 18.40 -21.80
N LEU A 382 5.32 18.26 -20.59
CA LEU A 382 6.07 18.40 -19.33
C LEU A 382 7.23 17.42 -19.23
N LEU A 383 7.05 16.16 -19.63
CA LEU A 383 8.13 15.17 -19.64
C LEU A 383 9.24 15.48 -20.66
N LYS A 384 8.93 16.25 -21.71
CA LYS A 384 9.90 16.69 -22.71
C LYS A 384 10.60 18.01 -22.35
N ASN A 385 10.34 18.56 -21.16
CA ASN A 385 10.81 19.88 -20.72
C ASN A 385 10.45 21.03 -21.68
N GLU A 386 9.37 20.89 -22.45
CA GLU A 386 8.85 22.00 -23.24
C GLU A 386 8.22 23.05 -22.31
N ASN A 387 8.51 24.33 -22.54
CA ASN A 387 8.04 25.45 -21.71
C ASN A 387 6.50 25.53 -21.72
N THR A 388 5.87 24.89 -20.74
CA THR A 388 4.42 24.81 -20.54
C THR A 388 3.93 25.80 -19.48
N ARG A 389 4.69 26.86 -19.20
CA ARG A 389 4.33 27.85 -18.18
C ARG A 389 3.00 28.52 -18.55
N ASN A 390 1.98 28.22 -17.74
CA ASN A 390 0.66 28.87 -17.65
C ASN A 390 -0.52 28.30 -18.46
N ASP A 391 -0.35 27.22 -19.21
CA ASP A 391 -1.50 26.52 -19.80
C ASP A 391 -1.95 25.38 -18.87
N TYR A 392 -2.96 25.65 -18.04
CA TYR A 392 -3.63 24.62 -17.24
C TYR A 392 -4.97 24.26 -17.85
N SER A 393 -5.36 23.00 -17.70
CA SER A 393 -6.62 22.49 -18.21
C SER A 393 -7.81 22.85 -17.32
N GLY A 394 -7.62 23.45 -16.15
CA GLY A 394 -8.76 23.80 -15.27
C GLY A 394 -8.39 24.66 -14.07
N GLU A 395 -9.42 25.14 -13.38
CA GLU A 395 -9.33 26.00 -12.19
C GLU A 395 -9.66 25.18 -10.94
N ILE A 396 -8.64 24.89 -10.11
CA ILE A 396 -8.79 24.28 -8.79
C ILE A 396 -8.76 25.40 -7.73
N LEU A 397 -9.77 25.42 -6.87
CA LEU A 397 -9.81 26.28 -5.67
C LEU A 397 -9.06 25.61 -4.51
N ASN A 398 -8.48 26.42 -3.61
CA ASN A 398 -7.68 25.96 -2.46
C ASN A 398 -6.50 25.06 -2.88
N ASN A 399 -5.83 25.43 -3.96
CA ASN A 399 -4.83 24.61 -4.62
C ASN A 399 -3.40 24.85 -4.14
N CYS A 400 -3.19 25.67 -3.10
CA CYS A 400 -1.88 25.86 -2.48
C CYS A 400 -1.91 25.39 -1.03
N CYS A 401 -0.86 24.67 -0.59
CA CYS A 401 -0.71 24.18 0.77
C CYS A 401 0.77 24.27 1.17
N VAL A 402 1.07 24.74 2.37
CA VAL A 402 2.44 24.74 2.91
C VAL A 402 2.75 23.37 3.48
N MET A 403 3.97 22.86 3.28
CA MET A 403 4.38 21.59 3.87
C MET A 403 4.51 21.71 5.40
N GLU A 404 4.00 20.71 6.11
CA GLU A 404 4.04 20.63 7.57
C GLU A 404 4.97 19.50 8.00
N TYR A 405 5.83 19.76 8.99
CA TYR A 405 6.75 18.78 9.55
C TYR A 405 6.23 18.20 10.86
N HIS A 406 6.11 16.89 10.93
CA HIS A 406 5.70 16.16 12.12
C HIS A 406 6.94 15.60 12.83
N GLN A 407 7.30 16.18 13.97
CA GLN A 407 8.52 15.83 14.70
C GLN A 407 8.57 14.38 15.18
N ALA A 408 7.44 13.80 15.59
CA ALA A 408 7.38 12.44 16.12
C ALA A 408 7.69 11.37 15.06
N THR A 409 7.33 11.63 13.80
CA THR A 409 7.45 10.68 12.68
C THR A 409 8.53 11.09 11.68
N GLY A 410 9.07 12.31 11.81
CA GLY A 410 10.01 12.89 10.83
C GLY A 410 9.38 13.21 9.49
N THR A 411 8.05 13.22 9.36
CA THR A 411 7.37 13.33 8.06
C THR A 411 7.15 14.77 7.66
N LEU A 412 7.55 15.14 6.43
CA LEU A 412 7.28 16.43 5.81
C LEU A 412 6.22 16.27 4.72
N SER A 413 5.03 16.83 4.92
CA SER A 413 3.86 16.58 4.07
C SER A 413 2.96 17.80 3.90
N ALA A 414 2.36 17.97 2.72
CA ALA A 414 1.32 18.97 2.44
C ALA A 414 -0.06 18.28 2.37
N HIS A 415 -0.98 18.69 3.25
CA HIS A 415 -2.32 18.12 3.36
C HIS A 415 -3.37 19.02 2.70
N PHE A 416 -3.76 18.68 1.47
CA PHE A 416 -4.86 19.36 0.79
C PHE A 416 -6.19 18.75 1.24
N ARG A 417 -6.98 19.46 2.06
CA ARG A 417 -8.21 18.91 2.66
C ARG A 417 -9.49 19.28 1.92
N ASN A 418 -9.49 20.38 1.18
CA ASN A 418 -10.69 21.03 0.67
C ASN A 418 -10.50 21.65 -0.72
N MET A 419 -9.72 21.00 -1.58
CA MET A 419 -9.61 21.39 -2.99
C MET A 419 -10.96 21.22 -3.69
N SER A 420 -11.25 22.05 -4.69
CA SER A 420 -12.48 21.93 -5.48
C SER A 420 -12.24 22.34 -6.94
N LEU A 421 -12.61 21.47 -7.89
CA LEU A 421 -12.49 21.78 -9.31
C LEU A 421 -13.70 22.60 -9.77
N LYS A 422 -13.48 23.86 -10.16
CA LYS A 422 -14.53 24.80 -10.54
C LYS A 422 -14.85 24.74 -12.03
N ARG A 423 -13.83 24.67 -12.88
CA ARG A 423 -13.94 24.63 -14.34
C ARG A 423 -12.86 23.73 -14.94
N ILE A 424 -13.19 23.09 -16.06
CA ILE A 424 -12.28 22.25 -16.86
C ILE A 424 -12.43 22.66 -18.33
N LYS A 425 -11.29 22.88 -18.99
CA LYS A 425 -11.14 23.06 -20.43
C LYS A 425 -10.89 21.68 -21.03
N ARG A 426 -11.58 21.39 -22.12
CA ARG A 426 -11.50 20.10 -22.82
C ARG A 426 -11.05 20.33 -24.24
N SER A 427 -10.30 19.40 -24.80
CA SER A 427 -9.92 19.45 -26.21
C SER A 427 -11.12 19.21 -27.13
N ASP A 428 -11.09 19.79 -28.33
CA ASP A 428 -12.07 19.49 -29.38
C ASP A 428 -11.99 18.00 -29.74
N ARG A 429 -13.10 17.28 -29.54
CA ARG A 429 -13.16 15.82 -29.74
C ARG A 429 -13.03 15.49 -31.21
N ARG A 430 -12.21 14.49 -31.54
CA ARG A 430 -12.16 13.88 -32.87
C ARG A 430 -12.72 12.45 -32.77
N GLY A 431 -13.83 12.18 -33.44
CA GLY A 431 -14.39 10.81 -33.54
C GLY A 431 -15.36 10.40 -32.43
N ALA A 432 -15.34 9.12 -32.06
CA ALA A 432 -16.33 8.45 -31.20
C ALA A 432 -16.00 8.44 -29.68
N GLU A 433 -15.02 9.23 -29.24
CA GLU A 433 -14.56 9.24 -27.84
C GLU A 433 -15.54 9.93 -26.89
N SER A 434 -15.88 9.25 -25.80
CA SER A 434 -16.74 9.80 -24.74
C SER A 434 -15.99 10.78 -23.84
N VAL A 435 -16.71 11.74 -23.26
CA VAL A 435 -16.23 12.62 -22.16
C VAL A 435 -15.57 11.82 -21.04
N THR A 436 -16.13 10.66 -20.73
CA THR A 436 -15.71 9.84 -19.60
C THR A 436 -14.41 9.08 -19.87
N GLU A 437 -13.88 9.18 -21.08
CA GLU A 437 -12.60 8.60 -21.48
C GLU A 437 -11.47 9.63 -21.47
N GLU A 438 -11.78 10.94 -21.38
CA GLU A 438 -10.80 12.02 -21.31
C GLU A 438 -10.13 12.03 -19.92
N LYS A 439 -8.82 11.75 -19.90
CA LYS A 439 -8.02 11.66 -18.68
C LYS A 439 -7.25 12.96 -18.42
N PHE A 440 -7.24 13.37 -17.16
CA PHE A 440 -6.45 14.47 -16.63
C PHE A 440 -5.53 13.97 -15.52
N THR A 441 -4.58 14.79 -15.09
CA THR A 441 -3.81 14.53 -13.87
C THR A 441 -3.66 15.82 -13.08
N ILE A 442 -3.52 15.68 -11.76
CA ILE A 442 -3.19 16.79 -10.87
C ILE A 442 -1.67 16.80 -10.70
N LEU A 443 -1.04 17.83 -11.26
CA LEU A 443 0.36 18.17 -11.06
C LEU A 443 0.52 18.89 -9.74
N PHE A 444 1.31 18.31 -8.84
CA PHE A 444 1.81 18.97 -7.64
C PHE A 444 3.23 19.45 -7.92
N GLU A 445 3.49 20.74 -7.69
CA GLU A 445 4.80 21.34 -7.85
C GLU A 445 5.21 22.12 -6.61
N SER A 446 6.51 22.13 -6.32
CA SER A 446 7.09 22.91 -5.23
C SER A 446 8.52 23.31 -5.57
N GLN A 447 9.00 24.37 -4.93
CA GLN A 447 10.37 24.86 -5.07
C GLN A 447 10.95 25.17 -3.69
N PHE A 448 12.16 24.68 -3.43
CA PHE A 448 12.87 24.92 -2.17
C PHE A 448 14.38 24.82 -2.38
N SER A 449 15.12 25.30 -1.38
CA SER A 449 16.57 25.20 -1.34
C SER A 449 17.06 24.29 -0.23
N VAL A 450 18.23 23.68 -0.43
CA VAL A 450 18.91 22.81 0.54
C VAL A 450 20.36 23.30 0.72
N GLY A 451 20.90 23.14 1.93
CA GLY A 451 22.30 23.47 2.23
C GLY A 451 22.61 24.97 2.27
N GLY A 452 21.71 25.80 2.80
CA GLY A 452 21.95 27.25 2.90
C GLY A 452 21.89 27.97 1.55
N ASN A 453 20.94 27.58 0.69
CA ASN A 453 20.76 28.09 -0.69
C ASN A 453 21.81 27.65 -1.71
N GLU A 454 22.63 26.63 -1.40
CA GLU A 454 23.58 26.07 -2.37
C GLU A 454 22.87 25.34 -3.52
N LEU A 455 21.85 24.55 -3.21
CA LEU A 455 21.07 23.79 -4.20
C LEU A 455 19.62 24.24 -4.18
N VAL A 456 19.07 24.54 -5.36
CA VAL A 456 17.65 24.90 -5.55
C VAL A 456 16.98 23.81 -6.34
N PHE A 457 15.95 23.20 -5.77
CA PHE A 457 15.18 22.14 -6.39
C PHE A 457 13.80 22.64 -6.80
N GLN A 458 13.38 22.30 -8.02
CA GLN A 458 11.99 22.36 -8.43
C GLN A 458 11.48 20.93 -8.57
N VAL A 459 10.63 20.51 -7.64
CA VAL A 459 10.07 19.16 -7.61
C VAL A 459 8.66 19.16 -8.21
N LYS A 460 8.34 18.11 -8.94
CA LYS A 460 7.06 17.91 -9.62
C LYS A 460 6.64 16.45 -9.50
N THR A 461 5.36 16.22 -9.23
CA THR A 461 4.80 14.86 -9.19
C THR A 461 3.37 14.86 -9.73
N LEU A 462 3.02 13.82 -10.48
CA LEU A 462 1.72 13.69 -11.15
C LEU A 462 0.85 12.71 -10.37
N SER A 463 -0.42 13.06 -10.15
CA SER A 463 -1.41 12.10 -9.64
C SER A 463 -1.65 10.97 -10.63
N LEU A 464 -2.23 9.89 -10.15
CA LEU A 464 -2.86 8.92 -11.04
C LEU A 464 -3.88 9.63 -11.95
N PRO A 465 -4.16 9.08 -13.14
CA PRO A 465 -5.15 9.64 -14.03
C PRO A 465 -6.52 9.81 -13.35
N VAL A 466 -7.12 10.98 -13.60
CA VAL A 466 -8.41 11.42 -13.09
C VAL A 466 -9.34 11.68 -14.25
N VAL A 467 -10.57 11.16 -14.18
CA VAL A 467 -11.66 11.46 -15.10
C VAL A 467 -12.59 12.48 -14.45
N VAL A 468 -12.83 13.59 -15.14
CA VAL A 468 -13.69 14.67 -14.63
C VAL A 468 -15.12 14.52 -15.12
N ILE A 469 -16.07 14.43 -14.19
CA ILE A 469 -17.51 14.33 -14.48
C ILE A 469 -18.28 15.57 -14.02
N VAL A 470 -19.40 15.86 -14.67
CA VAL A 470 -20.33 16.93 -14.27
C VAL A 470 -21.60 16.37 -13.62
N HIS A 471 -22.00 15.16 -13.99
CA HIS A 471 -23.20 14.50 -13.49
C HIS A 471 -22.90 13.07 -13.02
N GLY A 472 -23.61 12.60 -11.99
CA GLY A 472 -23.37 11.28 -11.38
C GLY A 472 -23.69 10.10 -12.32
N SER A 473 -24.54 10.30 -13.33
CA SER A 473 -24.80 9.27 -14.35
C SER A 473 -23.56 8.90 -15.19
N GLN A 474 -22.50 9.71 -15.15
CA GLN A 474 -21.25 9.47 -15.86
C GLN A 474 -20.27 8.62 -15.03
N ASP A 475 -20.55 8.42 -13.75
CA ASP A 475 -19.67 7.74 -12.79
C ASP A 475 -19.33 6.31 -13.22
N ASN A 476 -20.33 5.58 -13.72
CA ASN A 476 -20.17 4.24 -14.25
C ASN A 476 -19.09 4.17 -15.35
N ASN A 477 -19.24 4.95 -16.42
CA ASN A 477 -18.28 4.92 -17.53
C ASN A 477 -16.91 5.50 -17.12
N ALA A 478 -16.88 6.51 -16.24
CA ALA A 478 -15.63 7.09 -15.75
C ALA A 478 -14.83 6.08 -14.90
N THR A 479 -15.52 5.33 -14.04
CA THR A 479 -14.92 4.26 -13.22
C THR A 479 -14.36 3.15 -14.11
N ALA A 480 -15.00 2.83 -15.25
CA ALA A 480 -14.47 1.88 -16.23
C ALA A 480 -13.09 2.31 -16.76
N THR A 481 -12.96 3.59 -17.13
CA THR A 481 -11.71 4.15 -17.66
C THR A 481 -10.61 4.14 -16.59
N VAL A 482 -10.96 4.48 -15.35
CA VAL A 482 -10.04 4.41 -14.21
C VAL A 482 -9.59 2.97 -13.93
N LEU A 483 -10.54 2.02 -13.91
CA LEU A 483 -10.26 0.60 -13.69
C LEU A 483 -9.25 0.07 -14.72
N TRP A 484 -9.51 0.34 -16.01
CA TRP A 484 -8.66 -0.08 -17.12
C TRP A 484 -7.25 0.53 -17.02
N ASP A 485 -7.17 1.82 -16.72
CA ASP A 485 -5.89 2.51 -16.60
C ASP A 485 -5.06 1.98 -15.42
N ASN A 486 -5.68 1.85 -14.24
CA ASN A 486 -5.00 1.33 -13.06
C ASN A 486 -4.57 -0.13 -13.23
N ALA A 487 -5.39 -0.97 -13.86
CA ALA A 487 -5.10 -2.39 -14.03
C ALA A 487 -3.96 -2.62 -15.03
N PHE A 488 -3.95 -1.90 -16.16
CA PHE A 488 -3.14 -2.28 -17.33
C PHE A 488 -2.10 -1.25 -17.76
N ALA A 489 -1.90 -0.18 -16.98
CA ALA A 489 -0.78 0.73 -17.21
C ALA A 489 0.56 0.06 -16.88
N GLU A 490 1.49 0.12 -17.83
CA GLU A 490 2.88 -0.32 -17.64
C GLU A 490 3.70 0.70 -16.82
N PRO A 491 4.64 0.24 -15.96
CA PRO A 491 5.60 1.12 -15.30
C PRO A 491 6.42 1.92 -16.33
N GLY A 492 6.62 3.21 -16.08
CA GLY A 492 7.42 4.08 -16.96
C GLY A 492 6.77 4.41 -18.30
N ARG A 493 5.49 4.08 -18.52
CA ARG A 493 4.76 4.44 -19.74
C ARG A 493 4.79 5.94 -20.04
N VAL A 494 4.64 6.28 -21.32
CA VAL A 494 4.21 7.63 -21.71
C VAL A 494 2.88 7.94 -21.01
N PRO A 495 2.69 9.14 -20.42
CA PRO A 495 1.50 9.46 -19.65
C PRO A 495 0.22 9.04 -20.37
N PHE A 496 -0.66 8.37 -19.63
CA PHE A 496 -2.01 7.94 -20.05
C PHE A 496 -2.07 6.81 -21.09
N ALA A 497 -0.94 6.31 -21.58
CA ALA A 497 -0.90 5.19 -22.51
C ALA A 497 -1.39 3.88 -21.85
N VAL A 498 -2.41 3.26 -22.43
CA VAL A 498 -2.96 1.98 -21.97
C VAL A 498 -3.08 1.03 -23.15
N PRO A 499 -3.00 -0.28 -22.95
CA PRO A 499 -3.23 -1.23 -24.02
C PRO A 499 -4.68 -1.16 -24.51
N ASP A 500 -4.87 -1.25 -25.83
CA ASP A 500 -6.19 -1.32 -26.46
C ASP A 500 -6.88 -2.66 -26.21
N LYS A 501 -6.07 -3.72 -25.98
CA LYS A 501 -6.52 -5.08 -25.73
C LYS A 501 -5.70 -5.72 -24.62
N VAL A 502 -6.35 -6.52 -23.77
CA VAL A 502 -5.71 -7.24 -22.66
C VAL A 502 -6.14 -8.70 -22.68
N LEU A 503 -5.31 -9.57 -22.12
CA LEU A 503 -5.65 -11.00 -22.01
C LEU A 503 -6.77 -11.20 -20.99
N TRP A 504 -7.66 -12.15 -21.26
CA TRP A 504 -8.79 -12.47 -20.37
C TRP A 504 -8.38 -12.75 -18.92
N PRO A 505 -7.31 -13.53 -18.63
CA PRO A 505 -6.87 -13.74 -17.25
C PRO A 505 -6.49 -12.46 -16.51
N GLN A 506 -5.84 -11.51 -17.19
CA GLN A 506 -5.48 -10.21 -16.59
C GLN A 506 -6.73 -9.40 -16.26
N LEU A 507 -7.74 -9.42 -17.14
CA LEU A 507 -9.03 -8.78 -16.87
C LEU A 507 -9.79 -9.47 -15.73
N CYS A 508 -9.73 -10.79 -15.62
CA CYS A 508 -10.32 -11.52 -14.50
C CYS A 508 -9.79 -11.05 -13.15
N GLU A 509 -8.47 -10.87 -13.04
CA GLU A 509 -7.84 -10.38 -11.81
C GLU A 509 -8.33 -8.97 -11.46
N ALA A 510 -8.38 -8.06 -12.44
CA ALA A 510 -8.88 -6.70 -12.26
C ALA A 510 -10.36 -6.68 -11.84
N LEU A 511 -11.21 -7.48 -12.50
CA LEU A 511 -12.63 -7.60 -12.17
C LEU A 511 -12.84 -8.18 -10.76
N ASN A 512 -12.11 -9.24 -10.41
CA ASN A 512 -12.20 -9.87 -9.11
C ASN A 512 -11.74 -8.94 -7.98
N MET A 513 -10.65 -8.22 -8.21
CA MET A 513 -10.13 -7.20 -7.29
C MET A 513 -11.17 -6.10 -7.04
N LYS A 514 -11.71 -5.52 -8.12
CA LYS A 514 -12.75 -4.50 -8.04
C LYS A 514 -14.01 -5.01 -7.37
N PHE A 515 -14.44 -6.23 -7.70
CA PHE A 515 -15.64 -6.85 -7.13
C PHE A 515 -15.52 -7.07 -5.62
N LYS A 516 -14.40 -7.62 -5.13
CA LYS A 516 -14.16 -7.82 -3.69
C LYS A 516 -14.22 -6.51 -2.92
N ALA A 517 -13.59 -5.46 -3.44
CA ALA A 517 -13.56 -4.17 -2.77
C ALA A 517 -14.93 -3.46 -2.79
N GLU A 518 -15.63 -3.49 -3.92
CA GLU A 518 -16.92 -2.81 -4.07
C GLU A 518 -18.01 -3.47 -3.22
N VAL A 519 -18.05 -4.81 -3.20
CA VAL A 519 -18.99 -5.59 -2.37
C VAL A 519 -18.51 -5.67 -0.91
N GLN A 520 -17.28 -5.24 -0.62
CA GLN A 520 -16.63 -5.33 0.69
C GLN A 520 -16.70 -6.76 1.24
N SER A 521 -16.24 -7.71 0.44
CA SER A 521 -16.28 -9.14 0.70
C SER A 521 -14.96 -9.80 0.38
N ASN A 522 -14.52 -10.72 1.24
CA ASN A 522 -13.42 -11.62 0.91
C ASN A 522 -13.84 -12.68 -0.13
N ARG A 523 -15.16 -12.91 -0.29
CA ARG A 523 -15.73 -13.78 -1.32
C ARG A 523 -15.73 -13.06 -2.67
N GLY A 524 -14.68 -13.32 -3.44
CA GLY A 524 -14.54 -12.85 -4.81
C GLY A 524 -15.31 -13.68 -5.85
N LEU A 525 -14.92 -13.51 -7.11
CA LEU A 525 -15.41 -14.29 -8.23
C LEU A 525 -14.76 -15.68 -8.22
N THR A 526 -15.59 -16.73 -8.25
CA THR A 526 -15.12 -18.12 -8.40
C THR A 526 -14.74 -18.40 -9.86
N LYS A 527 -14.08 -19.53 -10.12
CA LYS A 527 -13.76 -19.96 -11.50
C LYS A 527 -15.01 -20.06 -12.37
N GLU A 528 -16.11 -20.56 -11.83
CA GLU A 528 -17.41 -20.64 -12.51
C GLU A 528 -17.97 -19.26 -12.85
N ASN A 529 -17.88 -18.30 -11.92
CA ASN A 529 -18.29 -16.92 -12.19
C ASN A 529 -17.48 -16.31 -13.33
N LEU A 530 -16.16 -16.57 -13.37
CA LEU A 530 -15.30 -16.09 -14.45
C LEU A 530 -15.66 -16.74 -15.79
N VAL A 531 -15.96 -18.04 -15.83
CA VAL A 531 -16.46 -18.70 -17.06
C VAL A 531 -17.76 -18.05 -17.54
N PHE A 532 -18.72 -17.80 -16.64
CA PHE A 532 -19.96 -17.10 -17.00
C PHE A 532 -19.68 -15.72 -17.61
N LEU A 533 -18.77 -14.93 -17.01
CA LEU A 533 -18.40 -13.62 -17.52
C LEU A 533 -17.73 -13.72 -18.90
N ALA A 534 -16.89 -14.73 -19.10
CA ALA A 534 -16.24 -14.99 -20.39
C ALA A 534 -17.26 -15.35 -21.47
N GLN A 535 -18.20 -16.26 -21.17
CA GLN A 535 -19.31 -16.61 -22.06
C GLN A 535 -20.13 -15.38 -22.44
N LYS A 536 -20.45 -14.52 -21.46
CA LYS A 536 -21.21 -13.29 -21.68
C LYS A 536 -20.48 -12.28 -22.57
N LEU A 537 -19.17 -12.13 -22.38
CA LEU A 537 -18.35 -11.15 -23.10
C LEU A 537 -17.99 -11.61 -24.52
N PHE A 538 -17.58 -12.87 -24.68
CA PHE A 538 -17.15 -13.43 -25.97
C PHE A 538 -18.28 -14.06 -26.78
N ASN A 539 -19.47 -14.24 -26.19
CA ASN A 539 -20.59 -14.97 -26.78
C ASN A 539 -20.20 -16.39 -27.24
N ASN A 540 -19.32 -17.05 -26.45
CA ASN A 540 -18.84 -18.42 -26.68
C ASN A 540 -19.47 -19.39 -25.67
N SER A 541 -19.66 -20.64 -26.05
CA SER A 541 -20.33 -21.68 -25.25
C SER A 541 -19.38 -22.61 -24.48
N SER A 542 -18.06 -22.36 -24.50
CA SER A 542 -17.12 -23.18 -23.72
C SER A 542 -17.41 -23.10 -22.21
N SER A 543 -17.25 -24.23 -21.53
CA SER A 543 -17.45 -24.35 -20.07
C SER A 543 -16.12 -24.39 -19.30
N HIS A 544 -14.97 -24.40 -19.99
CA HIS A 544 -13.66 -24.48 -19.35
C HIS A 544 -12.94 -23.13 -19.38
N LEU A 545 -12.44 -22.68 -18.23
CA LEU A 545 -11.76 -21.39 -18.10
C LEU A 545 -10.47 -21.31 -18.94
N GLU A 546 -9.78 -22.44 -19.13
CA GLU A 546 -8.51 -22.53 -19.85
C GLU A 546 -8.65 -22.17 -21.33
N ASP A 547 -9.80 -22.45 -21.93
CA ASP A 547 -10.10 -22.12 -23.34
C ASP A 547 -10.10 -20.62 -23.61
N TYR A 548 -10.32 -19.81 -22.57
CA TYR A 548 -10.34 -18.35 -22.66
C TYR A 548 -8.97 -17.72 -22.36
N SER A 549 -7.98 -18.49 -21.91
CA SER A 549 -6.68 -17.96 -21.45
C SER A 549 -5.92 -17.19 -22.54
N GLY A 550 -6.00 -17.64 -23.79
CA GLY A 550 -5.38 -17.00 -24.96
C GLY A 550 -6.23 -15.92 -25.63
N LEU A 551 -7.46 -15.68 -25.15
CA LEU A 551 -8.34 -14.68 -25.74
C LEU A 551 -8.02 -13.29 -25.18
N SER A 552 -8.20 -12.28 -26.04
CA SER A 552 -8.01 -10.88 -25.68
C SER A 552 -9.33 -10.11 -25.76
N VAL A 553 -9.49 -9.16 -24.84
CA VAL A 553 -10.64 -8.26 -24.74
C VAL A 553 -10.18 -6.86 -25.11
N SER A 554 -10.86 -6.21 -26.05
CA SER A 554 -10.62 -4.80 -26.35
C SER A 554 -11.33 -3.88 -25.37
N TRP A 555 -10.81 -2.66 -25.20
CA TRP A 555 -11.52 -1.57 -24.51
C TRP A 555 -12.93 -1.35 -25.09
N SER A 556 -13.07 -1.49 -26.41
CA SER A 556 -14.37 -1.34 -27.07
C SER A 556 -15.37 -2.41 -26.64
N GLN A 557 -14.97 -3.68 -26.61
CA GLN A 557 -15.82 -4.78 -26.13
C GLN A 557 -16.17 -4.64 -24.64
N PHE A 558 -15.24 -4.07 -23.86
CA PHE A 558 -15.42 -3.89 -22.43
C PHE A 558 -16.45 -2.79 -22.09
N ASN A 559 -16.36 -1.61 -22.72
CA ASN A 559 -17.12 -0.43 -22.31
C ASN A 559 -17.62 0.52 -23.43
N ARG A 560 -17.50 0.16 -24.73
CA ARG A 560 -18.12 0.96 -25.82
C ARG A 560 -19.19 0.20 -26.59
N GLU A 561 -18.95 -1.08 -26.87
CA GLU A 561 -19.86 -1.94 -27.62
C GLU A 561 -20.93 -2.52 -26.70
N ASN A 562 -22.17 -2.50 -27.17
CA ASN A 562 -23.27 -3.13 -26.46
C ASN A 562 -23.17 -4.65 -26.58
N LEU A 563 -23.53 -5.36 -25.51
CA LEU A 563 -23.62 -6.81 -25.55
C LEU A 563 -24.68 -7.26 -26.58
N PRO A 564 -24.50 -8.43 -27.25
CA PRO A 564 -25.44 -8.92 -28.24
C PRO A 564 -26.88 -8.99 -27.71
N GLY A 565 -27.82 -8.34 -28.41
CA GLY A 565 -29.23 -8.29 -28.04
C GLY A 565 -29.54 -7.41 -26.81
N ARG A 566 -28.60 -6.56 -26.37
CA ARG A 566 -28.74 -5.64 -25.24
C ARG A 566 -28.44 -4.19 -25.67
N ASN A 567 -28.86 -3.24 -24.85
CA ASN A 567 -28.65 -1.80 -25.04
C ASN A 567 -27.61 -1.22 -24.07
N TYR A 568 -26.76 -2.08 -23.50
CA TYR A 568 -25.77 -1.74 -22.50
C TYR A 568 -24.46 -2.51 -22.73
N THR A 569 -23.36 -1.98 -22.22
CA THR A 569 -22.02 -2.56 -22.34
C THR A 569 -21.77 -3.65 -21.28
N PHE A 570 -20.72 -4.45 -21.45
CA PHE A 570 -20.34 -5.43 -20.43
C PHE A 570 -20.09 -4.78 -19.07
N TRP A 571 -19.31 -3.68 -19.04
CA TRP A 571 -19.01 -2.97 -17.81
C TRP A 571 -20.26 -2.41 -17.13
N GLN A 572 -21.18 -1.79 -17.89
CA GLN A 572 -22.44 -1.25 -17.32
C GLN A 572 -23.24 -2.32 -16.59
N TRP A 573 -23.30 -3.53 -17.15
CA TRP A 573 -23.96 -4.65 -16.49
C TRP A 573 -23.22 -5.09 -15.22
N PHE A 574 -21.90 -5.26 -15.32
CA PHE A 574 -21.08 -5.75 -14.21
C PHE A 574 -21.06 -4.77 -13.03
N ASP A 575 -20.95 -3.47 -13.31
CA ASP A 575 -21.05 -2.40 -12.31
C ASP A 575 -22.44 -2.36 -11.66
N GLY A 576 -23.52 -2.51 -12.44
CA GLY A 576 -24.87 -2.63 -11.89
C GLY A 576 -25.04 -3.81 -10.93
N VAL A 577 -24.39 -4.94 -11.21
CA VAL A 577 -24.34 -6.09 -10.29
C VAL A 577 -23.61 -5.73 -8.99
N MET A 578 -22.44 -5.09 -9.07
CA MET A 578 -21.70 -4.66 -7.88
C MET A 578 -22.51 -3.67 -7.05
N GLU A 579 -23.21 -2.72 -7.69
CA GLU A 579 -23.98 -1.68 -7.02
C GLU A 579 -25.18 -2.23 -6.26
N VAL A 580 -25.94 -3.18 -6.84
CA VAL A 580 -27.07 -3.81 -6.13
C VAL A 580 -26.60 -4.67 -4.96
N LEU A 581 -25.48 -5.37 -5.12
CA LEU A 581 -24.86 -6.15 -4.05
C LEU A 581 -24.40 -5.25 -2.91
N LYS A 582 -23.62 -4.21 -3.21
CA LYS A 582 -23.09 -3.26 -2.25
C LYS A 582 -24.20 -2.57 -1.44
N LYS A 583 -25.27 -2.12 -2.10
CA LYS A 583 -26.33 -1.35 -1.44
C LYS A 583 -27.32 -2.20 -0.64
N HIS A 584 -27.67 -3.38 -1.12
CA HIS A 584 -28.82 -4.12 -0.57
C HIS A 584 -28.51 -5.55 -0.15
N LEU A 585 -27.47 -6.20 -0.72
CA LEU A 585 -27.36 -7.66 -0.67
C LEU A 585 -25.99 -8.17 -0.22
N LYS A 586 -25.16 -7.29 0.35
CA LYS A 586 -23.82 -7.64 0.86
C LYS A 586 -23.83 -8.84 1.83
N PRO A 587 -24.70 -8.91 2.86
CA PRO A 587 -24.74 -10.08 3.76
C PRO A 587 -25.11 -11.37 3.02
N HIS A 588 -26.10 -11.32 2.14
CA HIS A 588 -26.56 -12.46 1.35
C HIS A 588 -25.47 -13.01 0.42
N TRP A 589 -24.66 -12.13 -0.18
CA TRP A 589 -23.52 -12.53 -0.99
C TRP A 589 -22.43 -13.20 -0.14
N ASN A 590 -22.09 -12.60 1.00
CA ASN A 590 -21.05 -13.11 1.89
C ASN A 590 -21.38 -14.51 2.43
N ASP A 591 -22.65 -14.75 2.75
CA ASP A 591 -23.12 -16.01 3.34
C ASP A 591 -23.41 -17.09 2.28
N GLY A 592 -23.11 -16.83 1.01
CA GLY A 592 -23.33 -17.80 -0.05
C GLY A 592 -24.81 -18.02 -0.39
N ALA A 593 -25.70 -17.10 -0.02
CA ALA A 593 -27.15 -17.20 -0.29
C ALA A 593 -27.51 -16.80 -1.74
N ILE A 594 -26.60 -16.14 -2.45
CA ILE A 594 -26.77 -15.76 -3.86
C ILE A 594 -25.75 -16.53 -4.70
N LEU A 595 -26.25 -17.24 -5.71
CA LEU A 595 -25.43 -17.92 -6.72
C LEU A 595 -24.94 -16.92 -7.77
N GLY A 596 -25.84 -16.07 -8.28
CA GLY A 596 -25.50 -14.85 -9.01
C GLY A 596 -25.16 -15.08 -10.49
N PHE A 597 -23.93 -15.49 -10.79
CA PHE A 597 -23.37 -15.53 -12.14
C PHE A 597 -23.77 -16.81 -12.90
N VAL A 598 -25.07 -16.93 -13.21
CA VAL A 598 -25.64 -18.11 -13.87
C VAL A 598 -26.64 -17.67 -14.93
N ASN A 599 -26.49 -18.17 -16.16
CA ASN A 599 -27.38 -17.83 -17.26
C ASN A 599 -28.71 -18.60 -17.15
N LYS A 600 -29.71 -18.21 -17.96
CA LYS A 600 -31.05 -18.83 -17.90
C LYS A 600 -31.03 -20.34 -18.19
N GLN A 601 -30.17 -20.79 -19.10
CA GLN A 601 -30.05 -22.20 -19.47
C GLN A 601 -29.39 -23.02 -18.34
N GLN A 602 -28.26 -22.55 -17.83
CA GLN A 602 -27.59 -23.15 -16.67
C GLN A 602 -28.52 -23.22 -15.45
N ALA A 603 -29.29 -22.16 -15.17
CA ALA A 603 -30.26 -22.17 -14.08
C ALA A 603 -31.36 -23.23 -14.28
N HIS A 604 -31.81 -23.44 -15.51
CA HIS A 604 -32.76 -24.50 -15.85
C HIS A 604 -32.13 -25.88 -15.60
N ASP A 605 -30.91 -26.10 -16.09
CA ASP A 605 -30.24 -27.40 -16.02
C ASP A 605 -29.86 -27.79 -14.58
N LEU A 606 -29.52 -26.80 -13.74
CA LEU A 606 -29.26 -27.02 -12.31
C LEU A 606 -30.53 -27.36 -11.52
N LEU A 607 -31.70 -26.90 -11.97
CA LEU A 607 -32.96 -27.02 -11.23
C LEU A 607 -33.85 -28.18 -11.70
N ILE A 608 -33.78 -28.60 -12.97
CA ILE A 608 -34.73 -29.57 -13.56
C ILE A 608 -34.80 -30.90 -12.79
N ASN A 609 -33.68 -31.37 -12.25
CA ASN A 609 -33.57 -32.63 -11.50
C ASN A 609 -33.68 -32.44 -9.98
N LYS A 610 -34.06 -31.26 -9.50
CA LYS A 610 -34.23 -30.97 -8.07
C LYS A 610 -35.68 -31.15 -7.59
N PRO A 611 -35.93 -31.19 -6.28
CA PRO A 611 -37.30 -31.21 -5.74
C PRO A 611 -38.09 -29.94 -6.09
N ASP A 612 -39.42 -30.06 -6.14
CA ASP A 612 -40.30 -28.90 -6.33
C ASP A 612 -40.12 -27.86 -5.23
N GLY A 613 -40.21 -26.58 -5.62
CA GLY A 613 -39.93 -25.46 -4.73
C GLY A 613 -38.44 -25.17 -4.53
N THR A 614 -37.54 -25.91 -5.19
CA THR A 614 -36.12 -25.56 -5.23
C THR A 614 -35.89 -24.34 -6.11
N PHE A 615 -35.15 -23.35 -5.61
CA PHE A 615 -34.89 -22.10 -6.29
C PHE A 615 -33.44 -21.63 -6.15
N LEU A 616 -33.04 -20.74 -7.05
CA LEU A 616 -31.77 -20.03 -7.00
C LEU A 616 -31.95 -18.56 -7.37
N LEU A 617 -31.01 -17.75 -6.90
CA LEU A 617 -30.92 -16.33 -7.23
C LEU A 617 -29.81 -16.11 -8.25
N ARG A 618 -30.13 -15.41 -9.35
CA ARG A 618 -29.20 -15.09 -10.42
C ARG A 618 -29.30 -13.61 -10.82
N PHE A 619 -28.21 -13.05 -11.31
CA PHE A 619 -28.20 -11.71 -11.87
C PHE A 619 -28.95 -11.70 -13.21
N SER A 620 -29.72 -10.64 -13.43
CA SER A 620 -30.55 -10.49 -14.62
C SER A 620 -29.73 -10.01 -15.82
N ASP A 621 -29.98 -10.62 -16.97
CA ASP A 621 -29.51 -10.09 -18.25
C ASP A 621 -30.51 -9.10 -18.86
N SER A 622 -31.78 -9.09 -18.44
CA SER A 622 -32.78 -8.18 -19.02
C SER A 622 -32.76 -6.80 -18.38
N GLU A 623 -32.36 -6.69 -17.12
CA GLU A 623 -32.38 -5.44 -16.36
C GLU A 623 -31.08 -5.30 -15.57
N ILE A 624 -30.37 -4.19 -15.80
CA ILE A 624 -29.08 -3.90 -15.15
C ILE A 624 -29.28 -3.77 -13.64
N GLY A 625 -28.41 -4.43 -12.86
CA GLY A 625 -28.52 -4.45 -11.40
C GLY A 625 -29.79 -5.18 -10.89
N GLY A 626 -30.45 -5.95 -11.75
CA GLY A 626 -31.60 -6.76 -11.39
C GLY A 626 -31.19 -8.14 -10.86
N ILE A 627 -31.91 -8.65 -9.86
CA ILE A 627 -31.82 -10.05 -9.42
C ILE A 627 -33.12 -10.77 -9.70
N THR A 628 -33.02 -11.97 -10.24
CA THR A 628 -34.16 -12.80 -10.56
C THR A 628 -34.16 -14.09 -9.74
N ILE A 629 -35.36 -14.50 -9.33
CA ILE A 629 -35.61 -15.81 -8.72
C ILE A 629 -35.99 -16.79 -9.82
N ALA A 630 -35.21 -17.86 -9.96
CA ALA A 630 -35.54 -19.00 -10.81
C ALA A 630 -35.89 -20.19 -9.92
N TRP A 631 -36.99 -20.89 -10.20
CA TRP A 631 -37.41 -22.04 -9.40
C TRP A 631 -38.02 -23.14 -10.27
N LYS A 632 -37.97 -24.36 -9.74
CA LYS A 632 -38.66 -25.52 -10.30
C LYS A 632 -40.01 -25.70 -9.62
N PHE A 633 -41.03 -25.97 -10.42
CA PHE A 633 -42.33 -26.46 -9.96
C PHE A 633 -42.98 -27.27 -11.08
N ASP A 634 -43.18 -28.57 -10.87
CA ASP A 634 -43.75 -29.47 -11.87
C ASP A 634 -45.25 -29.18 -12.08
N SER A 635 -45.55 -28.48 -13.18
CA SER A 635 -46.90 -28.22 -13.69
C SER A 635 -47.06 -28.82 -15.10
N GLN A 636 -48.28 -29.15 -15.50
CA GLN A 636 -48.61 -29.79 -16.79
C GLN A 636 -48.11 -28.99 -18.02
N GLU A 637 -47.91 -27.68 -17.89
CA GLU A 637 -47.48 -26.80 -18.99
C GLU A 637 -46.00 -26.39 -18.92
N ARG A 638 -45.40 -26.36 -17.72
CA ARG A 638 -44.06 -25.77 -17.53
C ARG A 638 -43.44 -26.19 -16.19
N MET A 639 -42.21 -26.73 -16.26
CA MET A 639 -41.45 -27.19 -15.08
C MET A 639 -40.52 -26.12 -14.49
N PHE A 640 -40.20 -25.07 -15.26
CA PHE A 640 -39.22 -24.04 -14.88
C PHE A 640 -39.76 -22.61 -14.97
N TRP A 641 -39.68 -21.89 -13.85
CA TRP A 641 -40.22 -20.55 -13.69
C TRP A 641 -39.12 -19.53 -13.40
N ASN A 642 -39.34 -18.29 -13.83
CA ASN A 642 -38.41 -17.18 -13.66
C ASN A 642 -39.23 -15.92 -13.39
N LEU A 643 -38.98 -15.25 -12.27
CA LEU A 643 -39.70 -14.04 -11.92
C LEU A 643 -39.21 -12.85 -12.76
N MET A 644 -39.95 -11.75 -12.77
CA MET A 644 -39.38 -10.48 -13.22
C MET A 644 -38.22 -10.08 -12.29
N PRO A 645 -37.12 -9.49 -12.80
CA PRO A 645 -36.02 -9.05 -11.96
C PRO A 645 -36.46 -7.99 -10.93
N PHE A 646 -35.91 -8.07 -9.72
CA PHE A 646 -35.99 -7.02 -8.72
C PHE A 646 -34.76 -6.13 -8.78
N THR A 647 -34.96 -4.82 -8.71
CA THR A 647 -33.91 -3.80 -8.77
C THR A 647 -33.70 -3.11 -7.42
N THR A 648 -32.71 -2.21 -7.35
CA THR A 648 -32.52 -1.26 -6.24
C THR A 648 -33.82 -0.54 -5.83
N ARG A 649 -34.71 -0.21 -6.78
CA ARG A 649 -36.00 0.43 -6.47
C ARG A 649 -36.89 -0.50 -5.66
N ASP A 650 -36.95 -1.77 -6.03
CA ASP A 650 -37.74 -2.79 -5.35
C ASP A 650 -37.20 -3.08 -3.95
N PHE A 651 -35.88 -3.22 -3.83
CA PHE A 651 -35.21 -3.48 -2.55
C PHE A 651 -35.28 -2.30 -1.58
N SER A 652 -35.46 -1.07 -2.08
CA SER A 652 -35.69 0.11 -1.25
C SER A 652 -37.09 0.12 -0.64
N ILE A 653 -38.07 -0.51 -1.29
CA ILE A 653 -39.44 -0.63 -0.77
C ILE A 653 -39.53 -1.81 0.20
N ARG A 654 -38.94 -2.96 -0.17
CA ARG A 654 -38.99 -4.18 0.64
C ARG A 654 -37.78 -5.07 0.35
N SER A 655 -37.18 -5.60 1.42
CA SER A 655 -35.96 -6.40 1.34
C SER A 655 -36.14 -7.68 0.49
N LEU A 656 -35.04 -8.21 -0.03
CA LEU A 656 -35.04 -9.49 -0.75
C LEU A 656 -35.55 -10.64 0.14
N ALA A 657 -35.10 -10.68 1.39
CA ALA A 657 -35.47 -11.75 2.32
C ALA A 657 -36.97 -11.76 2.59
N ASP A 658 -37.57 -10.61 2.90
CA ASP A 658 -39.02 -10.53 3.15
C ASP A 658 -39.84 -10.94 1.91
N ARG A 659 -39.39 -10.54 0.71
CA ARG A 659 -40.01 -10.96 -0.56
C ARG A 659 -39.93 -12.47 -0.76
N LEU A 660 -38.81 -13.11 -0.39
CA LEU A 660 -38.68 -14.57 -0.42
C LEU A 660 -39.53 -15.25 0.66
N GLY A 661 -39.70 -14.60 1.81
CA GLY A 661 -40.57 -15.05 2.90
C GLY A 661 -42.03 -15.18 2.46
N ASP A 662 -42.55 -14.19 1.73
CA ASP A 662 -43.94 -14.18 1.23
C ASP A 662 -44.25 -15.33 0.25
N LEU A 663 -43.23 -15.87 -0.43
CA LEU A 663 -43.39 -16.90 -1.45
C LEU A 663 -43.31 -18.29 -0.81
N ASN A 664 -44.43 -18.76 -0.28
CA ASN A 664 -44.53 -20.04 0.43
C ASN A 664 -44.21 -21.28 -0.43
N TYR A 665 -44.33 -21.16 -1.75
CA TYR A 665 -43.98 -22.22 -2.70
C TYR A 665 -42.47 -22.35 -2.94
N LEU A 666 -41.65 -21.40 -2.45
CA LEU A 666 -40.20 -21.51 -2.45
C LEU A 666 -39.75 -22.17 -1.13
N ILE A 667 -39.13 -23.35 -1.24
CA ILE A 667 -38.86 -24.24 -0.11
C ILE A 667 -37.37 -24.43 0.10
N TYR A 668 -36.61 -24.71 -0.98
CA TYR A 668 -35.19 -25.04 -0.90
C TYR A 668 -34.34 -24.06 -1.73
N VAL A 669 -33.30 -23.51 -1.14
CA VAL A 669 -32.25 -22.77 -1.82
C VAL A 669 -31.26 -23.76 -2.40
N PHE A 670 -30.98 -23.66 -3.70
CA PHE A 670 -29.97 -24.49 -4.36
C PHE A 670 -28.61 -24.42 -3.62
N PRO A 671 -27.89 -25.56 -3.45
CA PRO A 671 -28.22 -26.89 -3.96
C PRO A 671 -29.36 -27.60 -3.21
N ASP A 672 -29.35 -27.65 -1.88
CA ASP A 672 -30.33 -28.41 -1.08
C ASP A 672 -30.49 -27.85 0.36
N ARG A 673 -30.57 -26.52 0.54
CA ARG A 673 -30.71 -25.88 1.86
C ARG A 673 -32.14 -25.37 2.10
N PRO A 674 -32.79 -25.61 3.25
CA PRO A 674 -34.09 -25.00 3.57
C PRO A 674 -34.07 -23.47 3.48
N LYS A 675 -35.13 -22.87 2.92
CA LYS A 675 -35.26 -21.40 2.75
C LYS A 675 -35.05 -20.66 4.07
N ASP A 676 -35.68 -21.11 5.14
CA ASP A 676 -35.62 -20.44 6.43
C ASP A 676 -34.25 -20.56 7.10
N GLU A 677 -33.51 -21.65 6.86
CA GLU A 677 -32.11 -21.76 7.33
C GLU A 677 -31.24 -20.65 6.72
N VAL A 678 -31.46 -20.34 5.45
CA VAL A 678 -30.63 -19.37 4.71
C VAL A 678 -31.08 -17.93 4.96
N TYR A 679 -32.40 -17.65 4.97
CA TYR A 679 -32.92 -16.28 4.92
C TYR A 679 -33.61 -15.78 6.21
N SER A 680 -33.96 -16.64 7.17
CA SER A 680 -34.72 -16.21 8.36
C SER A 680 -34.04 -15.11 9.16
N LYS A 681 -32.71 -15.16 9.26
CA LYS A 681 -31.89 -14.13 9.93
C LYS A 681 -31.99 -12.73 9.32
N TYR A 682 -32.52 -12.60 8.11
CA TYR A 682 -32.69 -11.32 7.41
C TYR A 682 -34.15 -10.87 7.34
N TYR A 683 -35.10 -11.64 7.88
CA TYR A 683 -36.50 -11.24 7.89
C TYR A 683 -36.71 -10.05 8.83
N THR A 684 -37.50 -9.10 8.37
CA THR A 684 -37.92 -7.98 9.19
C THR A 684 -38.84 -8.51 10.29
N PRO A 685 -38.53 -8.31 11.59
CA PRO A 685 -39.38 -8.77 12.67
C PRO A 685 -40.74 -8.09 12.56
N VAL A 686 -41.81 -8.87 12.48
CA VAL A 686 -43.17 -8.33 12.62
C VAL A 686 -43.35 -7.95 14.10
N PRO A 687 -43.70 -6.69 14.43
CA PRO A 687 -44.10 -6.36 15.79
C PRO A 687 -45.35 -7.19 16.09
N CYS A 688 -45.21 -8.20 16.95
CA CYS A 688 -46.34 -8.99 17.39
C CYS A 688 -47.27 -8.04 18.16
N GLU A 689 -48.47 -7.77 17.64
CA GLU A 689 -49.51 -7.15 18.45
C GLU A 689 -49.69 -8.01 19.70
N SER A 690 -49.50 -7.40 20.87
CA SER A 690 -49.81 -8.04 22.14
C SER A 690 -51.22 -8.60 22.05
N ALA A 691 -51.36 -9.91 22.24
CA ALA A 691 -52.63 -10.59 22.38
C ALA A 691 -53.42 -9.93 23.53
N THR A 692 -54.18 -8.89 23.22
CA THR A 692 -55.20 -8.36 24.11
C THR A 692 -56.41 -9.25 23.89
N GLY A 693 -56.60 -10.17 24.83
CA GLY A 693 -57.86 -10.88 24.98
C GLY A 693 -58.97 -9.84 25.09
N ASN A 694 -59.77 -9.71 24.04
CA ASN A 694 -61.05 -9.03 24.11
C ASN A 694 -62.09 -9.89 23.42
N ASN A 695 -63.00 -10.39 24.26
CA ASN A 695 -64.21 -11.11 23.92
C ASN A 695 -64.91 -10.50 22.71
N VAL A 696 -64.97 -11.25 21.61
CA VAL A 696 -65.93 -10.97 20.54
C VAL A 696 -67.29 -11.42 21.03
N ARG A 697 -68.15 -10.45 21.37
CA ARG A 697 -69.59 -10.65 21.47
C ARG A 697 -70.13 -10.94 20.07
N ILE A 698 -70.64 -12.15 19.90
CA ILE A 698 -71.54 -12.51 18.80
C ILE A 698 -72.86 -11.76 19.04
N LEU A 699 -73.29 -10.98 18.06
CA LEU A 699 -74.70 -10.63 17.89
C LEU A 699 -75.10 -10.94 16.45
N VAL A 700 -76.26 -11.58 16.37
CA VAL A 700 -76.97 -12.16 15.23
C VAL A 700 -76.97 -11.28 13.99
#